data_AF-A0A255EKQ8-F1
#
_entry.id   AF-A0A255EKQ8-F1
#
_cell.length_a   1.000
_cell.length_b   1.000
_cell.length_c   1.000
_cell.angle_alpha   90.00
_cell.angle_beta   90.00
_cell.angle_gamma   90.00
#
_symmetry.space_group_name_H-M   'P 1'
#
loop_
_entity.id
_entity.type
_entity.pdbx_description
1 polymer ?
#
loop_
_entity_poly.entity_id
_entity_poly.type
_entity_poly.pdbx_seq_one_letter_code
_entity_poly.pdbx_strand_id
1 'polypeptide(L)'
;MTALEEDPYAIEQAPRRQPMLYPGRWPEESVLLSGQAMWPLRSYDGVALGAHDPVDWDGFRLPHLGLAMPESDKRALGLKAQSAPMLGRVLESLNVPGCNSRVPVLCVGSNAAPAQLRDKFVDNVLTRALTIPMVQAEVSDARVGFAPVIAPKGYVPTTLLPAPGESVRLYVQFLDRDQLALVDDSELGYRRVWLGREQARTVLSTGEELPGLYAYVHTAGALADHAEGDAPDWWAMQSQLDAPRSGALAAQPAVLERCAGWPDVARVLGEDLVAWQRLATDADLREQVSAALAHHAFDHAWNDPDRFPDLRSQPLVQYGELSPRVGGGVAGTDVDGGVAPVSADGTRTAYGKVLDATLDRRGESCIRLNPRQHRAVGGRDYCELQSAALRRVVGAPAPTTIAKVMIDPDQPDDEVQVDQVLRIAIGLEPGEVVRYRGVTLRRSRVADPILGTPATISARVHLSTVATAERDVVLLDPLSLEVLGVDSGDNVVIEGRADDQGEVPHLEVKAFQVPEHELDSRRHQFGGGFGARMPDAATALGHAPDLPAILVDAALRERLGLAGTQLGTVRVRPARGQQLRGELREFTLIMAVALIGVIAVVEQPLVVIVLTAAVVVGSALLVVARLRHRLGYKLTVRSRSRDTPR
;
A
#
# COMPACT_ATOMS: atom_id res chain seq x y z
N MET A 1 -46.59 -13.31 -5.57
CA MET A 1 -45.68 -12.72 -4.58
C MET A 1 -44.58 -13.73 -4.31
N THR A 2 -43.54 -13.71 -5.14
CA THR A 2 -42.30 -14.43 -4.87
C THR A 2 -41.70 -13.86 -3.59
N ALA A 3 -41.37 -14.71 -2.62
CA ALA A 3 -40.60 -14.30 -1.45
C ALA A 3 -39.35 -13.58 -1.96
N LEU A 4 -39.22 -12.29 -1.64
CA LEU A 4 -37.92 -11.62 -1.73
C LEU A 4 -37.02 -12.44 -0.81
N GLU A 5 -36.01 -13.12 -1.37
CA GLU A 5 -34.95 -13.72 -0.54
C GLU A 5 -34.46 -12.64 0.41
N GLU A 6 -34.66 -12.83 1.71
CA GLU A 6 -34.15 -11.92 2.73
C GLU A 6 -32.63 -11.84 2.56
N ASP A 7 -32.09 -10.61 2.47
CA ASP A 7 -30.63 -10.41 2.43
C ASP A 7 -30.03 -11.01 3.71
N PRO A 8 -29.25 -12.10 3.63
CA PRO A 8 -28.70 -12.76 4.81
C PRO A 8 -27.68 -11.89 5.56
N TYR A 9 -27.23 -10.80 4.94
CA TYR A 9 -26.29 -9.84 5.50
C TYR A 9 -26.98 -8.60 6.06
N ALA A 10 -28.31 -8.53 6.00
CA ALA A 10 -29.07 -7.42 6.56
C ALA A 10 -28.86 -7.32 8.09
N ILE A 11 -28.93 -6.09 8.62
CA ILE A 11 -28.66 -5.82 10.04
C ILE A 11 -29.58 -6.61 10.99
N GLU A 12 -30.79 -6.96 10.53
CA GLU A 12 -31.77 -7.78 11.24
C GLU A 12 -31.28 -9.21 11.48
N GLN A 13 -30.37 -9.70 10.63
CA GLN A 13 -29.74 -11.03 10.72
C GLN A 13 -28.49 -11.03 11.63
N ALA A 14 -28.19 -9.91 12.29
CA ALA A 14 -27.03 -9.81 13.19
C ALA A 14 -27.19 -10.74 14.40
N PRO A 15 -26.16 -11.53 14.76
CA PRO A 15 -26.14 -12.34 15.99
C PRO A 15 -26.46 -11.56 17.27
N ARG A 16 -26.11 -10.26 17.35
CA ARG A 16 -26.51 -9.38 18.46
C ARG A 16 -28.02 -9.19 18.62
N ARG A 17 -28.77 -9.31 17.53
CA ARG A 17 -30.24 -9.21 17.49
C ARG A 17 -30.91 -10.58 17.53
N GLN A 18 -30.27 -11.58 16.92
CA GLN A 18 -30.74 -12.96 16.87
C GLN A 18 -29.62 -13.91 17.37
N PRO A 19 -29.49 -14.10 18.70
CA PRO A 19 -28.39 -14.87 19.31
C PRO A 19 -28.24 -16.30 18.78
N MET A 20 -29.34 -16.94 18.41
CA MET A 20 -29.36 -18.30 17.85
C MET A 20 -28.70 -18.40 16.47
N LEU A 21 -28.55 -17.28 15.76
CA LEU A 21 -27.84 -17.26 14.48
C LEU A 21 -26.32 -17.22 14.64
N TYR A 22 -25.78 -17.03 15.85
CA TYR A 22 -24.33 -16.94 16.05
C TYR A 22 -23.61 -18.18 15.46
N PRO A 23 -22.47 -18.01 14.74
CA PRO A 23 -21.71 -16.75 14.55
C PRO A 23 -22.23 -15.83 13.43
N GLY A 24 -23.41 -16.06 12.87
CA GLY A 24 -23.99 -15.30 11.76
C GLY A 24 -23.49 -15.80 10.41
N ARG A 25 -24.10 -15.37 9.31
CA ARG A 25 -23.69 -15.80 7.96
C ARG A 25 -22.42 -15.07 7.52
N TRP A 26 -21.40 -15.84 7.16
CA TRP A 26 -20.15 -15.32 6.60
C TRP A 26 -20.31 -15.14 5.08
N PRO A 27 -19.57 -14.21 4.44
CA PRO A 27 -19.52 -14.13 2.99
C PRO A 27 -18.93 -15.42 2.40
N GLU A 28 -19.28 -15.74 1.16
CA GLU A 28 -18.73 -16.90 0.44
C GLU A 28 -17.35 -16.62 -0.17
N GLU A 29 -17.01 -15.33 -0.33
CA GLU A 29 -15.79 -14.84 -0.95
C GLU A 29 -15.17 -13.69 -0.15
N SER A 30 -13.94 -13.30 -0.50
CA SER A 30 -13.30 -12.09 0.02
C SER A 30 -14.04 -10.84 -0.47
N VAL A 31 -14.29 -9.87 0.40
CA VAL A 31 -15.17 -8.71 0.10
C VAL A 31 -14.63 -7.40 0.70
N LEU A 32 -15.00 -6.27 0.09
CA LEU A 32 -15.03 -4.97 0.75
C LEU A 32 -16.45 -4.73 1.26
N LEU A 33 -16.62 -4.70 2.57
CA LEU A 33 -17.87 -4.25 3.21
C LEU A 33 -17.86 -2.73 3.26
N SER A 34 -18.92 -2.07 2.76
CA SER A 34 -19.04 -0.60 2.69
C SER A 34 -20.47 -0.13 3.03
N GLY A 35 -20.77 0.11 4.30
CA GLY A 35 -22.12 0.43 4.77
C GLY A 35 -23.10 -0.70 4.44
N GLN A 36 -24.07 -0.40 3.57
CA GLN A 36 -25.04 -1.39 3.06
C GLN A 36 -24.53 -2.13 1.80
N ALA A 37 -23.46 -1.66 1.17
CA ALA A 37 -22.86 -2.32 0.03
C ALA A 37 -21.86 -3.39 0.49
N MET A 38 -21.68 -4.42 -0.36
CA MET A 38 -20.66 -5.43 -0.22
C MET A 38 -20.17 -5.77 -1.62
N TRP A 39 -18.88 -5.52 -1.88
CA TRP A 39 -18.30 -5.73 -3.20
C TRP A 39 -17.24 -6.82 -3.14
N PRO A 40 -17.36 -7.88 -3.95
CA PRO A 40 -16.35 -8.92 -3.99
C PRO A 40 -14.98 -8.42 -4.42
N LEU A 41 -13.95 -8.89 -3.71
CA LEU A 41 -12.56 -8.67 -4.07
C LEU A 41 -12.16 -9.65 -5.18
N ARG A 42 -11.36 -9.15 -6.11
CA ARG A 42 -10.86 -9.86 -7.28
C ARG A 42 -9.35 -9.72 -7.34
N SER A 43 -8.72 -10.62 -8.06
CA SER A 43 -7.33 -10.48 -8.46
C SER A 43 -7.11 -9.17 -9.24
N TYR A 44 -5.83 -8.88 -9.48
CA TYR A 44 -5.41 -7.81 -10.36
C TYR A 44 -6.04 -7.89 -11.77
N ASP A 45 -6.21 -9.10 -12.31
CA ASP A 45 -6.81 -9.38 -13.63
C ASP A 45 -8.32 -9.65 -13.59
N GLY A 46 -8.97 -9.52 -12.43
CA GLY A 46 -10.43 -9.58 -12.29
C GLY A 46 -11.02 -10.97 -11.98
N VAL A 47 -10.20 -11.97 -11.69
CA VAL A 47 -10.60 -13.32 -11.29
C VAL A 47 -10.98 -13.37 -9.81
N ALA A 48 -11.88 -14.28 -9.43
CA ALA A 48 -12.22 -14.52 -8.03
C ALA A 48 -10.99 -15.00 -7.22
N LEU A 49 -10.80 -14.45 -6.02
CA LEU A 49 -9.72 -14.88 -5.13
C LEU A 49 -9.94 -16.34 -4.70
N GLY A 50 -8.87 -17.13 -4.65
CA GLY A 50 -8.95 -18.56 -4.32
C GLY A 50 -9.38 -19.49 -5.47
N ALA A 51 -9.64 -18.98 -6.68
CA ALA A 51 -9.88 -19.79 -7.87
C ALA A 51 -8.60 -20.39 -8.50
N HIS A 52 -7.43 -19.90 -8.09
CA HIS A 52 -6.11 -20.39 -8.51
C HIS A 52 -5.38 -21.01 -7.32
N ASP A 53 -4.48 -21.95 -7.60
CA ASP A 53 -3.55 -22.52 -6.62
C ASP A 53 -2.76 -21.38 -5.95
N PRO A 54 -2.63 -21.32 -4.60
CA PRO A 54 -1.84 -20.31 -3.90
C PRO A 54 -0.42 -20.10 -4.45
N VAL A 55 0.14 -21.10 -5.13
CA VAL A 55 1.46 -21.06 -5.76
C VAL A 55 1.49 -20.20 -7.05
N ASP A 56 0.34 -19.96 -7.68
CA ASP A 56 0.21 -19.18 -8.92
C ASP A 56 -0.05 -17.68 -8.69
N TRP A 57 -0.21 -17.23 -7.44
CA TRP A 57 -0.52 -15.83 -7.12
C TRP A 57 0.73 -14.96 -6.99
N ASP A 58 0.94 -14.12 -8.00
CA ASP A 58 2.16 -13.33 -8.21
C ASP A 58 2.31 -12.03 -7.37
N GLY A 59 1.85 -12.03 -6.12
CA GLY A 59 2.37 -11.11 -5.11
C GLY A 59 1.93 -9.66 -5.18
N PHE A 60 0.72 -9.42 -5.68
CA PHE A 60 0.08 -8.14 -5.48
C PHE A 60 -0.45 -8.03 -4.06
N ARG A 61 -0.09 -6.92 -3.39
CA ARG A 61 -0.66 -6.59 -2.08
C ARG A 61 -2.12 -6.19 -2.20
N LEU A 62 -2.83 -6.27 -1.08
CA LEU A 62 -4.21 -5.78 -0.92
C LEU A 62 -4.61 -4.53 -1.73
N PRO A 63 -3.84 -3.42 -1.77
CA PRO A 63 -4.22 -2.22 -2.52
C PRO A 63 -4.53 -2.48 -4.02
N HIS A 64 -3.90 -3.49 -4.62
CA HIS A 64 -4.02 -3.82 -6.03
C HIS A 64 -5.16 -4.78 -6.37
N LEU A 65 -5.89 -5.28 -5.37
CA LEU A 65 -7.05 -6.15 -5.61
C LEU A 65 -8.16 -5.38 -6.33
N GLY A 66 -8.72 -5.96 -7.38
CA GLY A 66 -9.87 -5.39 -8.08
C GLY A 66 -11.16 -5.54 -7.27
N LEU A 67 -12.17 -4.72 -7.57
CA LEU A 67 -13.52 -4.86 -7.02
C LEU A 67 -14.55 -5.15 -8.09
N ALA A 68 -15.35 -6.19 -7.86
CA ALA A 68 -16.57 -6.44 -8.62
C ALA A 68 -17.66 -5.45 -8.17
N MET A 69 -17.62 -4.25 -8.73
CA MET A 69 -18.48 -3.12 -8.36
C MET A 69 -19.50 -2.80 -9.47
N PRO A 70 -20.79 -2.59 -9.15
CA PRO A 70 -21.78 -2.13 -10.11
C PRO A 70 -21.46 -0.74 -10.69
N GLU A 71 -21.92 -0.48 -11.92
CA GLU A 71 -21.74 0.81 -12.60
C GLU A 71 -22.42 2.01 -11.91
N SER A 72 -23.48 1.76 -11.13
CA SER A 72 -24.09 2.79 -10.28
C SER A 72 -23.11 3.29 -9.22
N ASP A 73 -22.43 2.35 -8.57
CA ASP A 73 -21.58 2.61 -7.41
C ASP A 73 -20.27 3.24 -7.86
N LYS A 74 -19.70 2.78 -8.99
CA LYS A 74 -18.57 3.43 -9.63
C LYS A 74 -18.85 4.90 -9.92
N ARG A 75 -20.02 5.20 -10.54
CA ARG A 75 -20.41 6.58 -10.85
C ARG A 75 -20.62 7.41 -9.60
N ALA A 76 -21.23 6.86 -8.55
CA ALA A 76 -21.40 7.55 -7.27
C ALA A 76 -20.05 7.92 -6.62
N LEU A 77 -19.00 7.13 -6.87
CA LEU A 77 -17.64 7.37 -6.38
C LEU A 77 -16.74 8.15 -7.36
N GLY A 78 -17.28 8.63 -8.48
CA GLY A 78 -16.51 9.32 -9.52
C GLY A 78 -15.47 8.44 -10.22
N LEU A 79 -15.64 7.12 -10.16
CA LEU A 79 -14.76 6.13 -10.78
C LEU A 79 -15.17 5.88 -12.23
N LYS A 80 -14.20 5.46 -13.04
CA LYS A 80 -14.45 5.12 -14.45
C LYS A 80 -15.24 3.82 -14.55
N ALA A 81 -16.32 3.87 -15.32
CA ALA A 81 -17.23 2.76 -15.58
C ALA A 81 -16.52 1.52 -16.19
N GLN A 82 -15.64 1.75 -17.17
CA GLN A 82 -15.15 0.72 -18.09
C GLN A 82 -14.14 -0.28 -17.48
N SER A 83 -13.83 -0.18 -16.19
CA SER A 83 -12.81 -0.98 -15.51
C SER A 83 -13.21 -1.35 -14.09
N ALA A 84 -12.70 -2.49 -13.60
CA ALA A 84 -12.78 -2.82 -12.18
C ALA A 84 -11.84 -1.88 -11.40
N PRO A 85 -12.34 -1.08 -10.45
CA PRO A 85 -11.47 -0.22 -9.65
C PRO A 85 -10.68 -1.06 -8.65
N MET A 86 -9.43 -0.67 -8.41
CA MET A 86 -8.59 -1.30 -7.37
C MET A 86 -9.00 -0.84 -5.97
N LEU A 87 -8.74 -1.69 -4.97
CA LEU A 87 -9.11 -1.46 -3.59
C LEU A 87 -8.51 -0.18 -3.03
N GLY A 88 -7.22 0.06 -3.28
CA GLY A 88 -6.56 1.31 -2.87
C GLY A 88 -7.30 2.54 -3.39
N ARG A 89 -7.74 2.51 -4.66
CA ARG A 89 -8.47 3.60 -5.30
C ARG A 89 -9.88 3.77 -4.76
N VAL A 90 -10.59 2.69 -4.46
CA VAL A 90 -11.94 2.75 -3.86
C VAL A 90 -11.86 3.37 -2.46
N LEU A 91 -10.89 2.95 -1.63
CA LEU A 91 -10.68 3.52 -0.30
C LEU A 91 -10.34 5.01 -0.36
N GLU A 92 -9.54 5.43 -1.34
CA GLU A 92 -9.24 6.84 -1.57
C GLU A 92 -10.49 7.64 -1.99
N SER A 93 -11.30 7.12 -2.92
CA SER A 93 -12.56 7.75 -3.34
C SER A 93 -13.59 7.84 -2.22
N LEU A 94 -13.59 6.89 -1.27
CA LEU A 94 -14.39 6.94 -0.05
C LEU A 94 -13.82 7.88 1.03
N ASN A 95 -12.63 8.47 0.78
CA ASN A 95 -11.90 9.31 1.72
C ASN A 95 -11.70 8.61 3.08
N VAL A 96 -11.27 7.35 3.06
CA VAL A 96 -10.94 6.56 4.25
C VAL A 96 -9.47 6.13 4.22
N PRO A 97 -8.89 5.72 5.36
CA PRO A 97 -7.52 5.21 5.38
C PRO A 97 -7.33 4.03 4.40
N GLY A 98 -6.25 4.07 3.62
CA GLY A 98 -5.86 3.01 2.68
C GLY A 98 -5.35 1.75 3.39
N CYS A 99 -5.17 0.66 2.63
CA CYS A 99 -4.80 -0.66 3.20
C CYS A 99 -3.55 -0.64 4.07
N ASN A 100 -2.53 0.13 3.68
CA ASN A 100 -1.25 0.18 4.40
C ASN A 100 -1.34 0.72 5.82
N SER A 101 -2.36 1.53 6.13
CA SER A 101 -2.58 2.11 7.45
C SER A 101 -3.56 1.31 8.31
N ARG A 102 -4.02 0.15 7.81
CA ARG A 102 -4.98 -0.74 8.48
C ARG A 102 -4.27 -1.86 9.22
N VAL A 103 -4.94 -2.40 10.22
CA VAL A 103 -4.44 -3.45 11.13
C VAL A 103 -5.08 -4.77 10.72
N PRO A 104 -4.29 -5.83 10.45
CA PRO A 104 -4.82 -7.15 10.14
C PRO A 104 -5.32 -7.84 11.43
N VAL A 105 -6.57 -8.26 11.44
CA VAL A 105 -7.23 -8.91 12.58
C VAL A 105 -7.94 -10.19 12.14
N LEU A 106 -7.57 -11.32 12.74
CA LEU A 106 -8.21 -12.61 12.50
C LEU A 106 -9.61 -12.66 13.12
N CYS A 107 -10.55 -13.20 12.37
CA CYS A 107 -11.97 -13.24 12.73
C CYS A 107 -12.45 -14.68 12.88
N VAL A 108 -12.79 -15.06 14.10
CA VAL A 108 -13.10 -16.46 14.49
C VAL A 108 -14.55 -16.66 14.90
N GLY A 109 -15.41 -15.65 14.72
CA GLY A 109 -16.76 -15.65 15.25
C GLY A 109 -17.63 -14.58 14.60
N SER A 110 -18.49 -13.94 15.39
CA SER A 110 -19.50 -13.01 14.87
C SER A 110 -18.95 -11.82 14.08
N ASN A 111 -17.70 -11.43 14.29
CA ASN A 111 -17.05 -10.37 13.48
C ASN A 111 -16.83 -10.76 12.02
N ALA A 112 -16.87 -12.05 11.66
CA ALA A 112 -16.83 -12.47 10.27
C ALA A 112 -18.19 -12.34 9.55
N ALA A 113 -19.28 -12.02 10.28
CA ALA A 113 -20.60 -11.81 9.68
C ALA A 113 -20.85 -10.31 9.36
N PRO A 114 -21.12 -9.95 8.08
CA PRO A 114 -21.39 -8.56 7.70
C PRO A 114 -22.57 -7.94 8.44
N ALA A 115 -23.65 -8.70 8.68
CA ALA A 115 -24.80 -8.26 9.46
C ALA A 115 -24.38 -7.80 10.86
N GLN A 116 -23.48 -8.56 11.50
CA GLN A 116 -22.96 -8.22 12.82
C GLN A 116 -22.14 -6.92 12.81
N LEU A 117 -21.30 -6.74 11.79
CA LEU A 117 -20.51 -5.53 11.64
C LEU A 117 -21.42 -4.32 11.36
N ARG A 118 -22.43 -4.46 10.49
CA ARG A 118 -23.44 -3.41 10.27
C ARG A 118 -24.11 -2.99 11.58
N ASP A 119 -24.49 -3.96 12.42
CA ASP A 119 -25.07 -3.67 13.74
C ASP A 119 -24.08 -3.03 14.72
N LYS A 120 -22.82 -3.47 14.73
CA LYS A 120 -21.78 -2.88 15.59
C LYS A 120 -21.49 -1.41 15.26
N PHE A 121 -21.57 -1.04 13.99
CA PHE A 121 -21.14 0.26 13.49
C PHE A 121 -22.30 1.23 13.20
N VAL A 122 -23.57 0.82 13.34
CA VAL A 122 -24.75 1.60 12.92
C VAL A 122 -24.87 2.97 13.60
N ASP A 123 -24.54 3.06 14.90
CA ASP A 123 -24.73 4.27 15.71
C ASP A 123 -23.49 5.17 15.76
N ASN A 124 -22.40 4.78 15.09
CA ASN A 124 -21.13 5.50 15.23
C ASN A 124 -20.88 6.47 14.06
N VAL A 125 -21.19 7.74 14.32
CA VAL A 125 -20.98 8.86 13.38
C VAL A 125 -19.48 9.14 13.12
N LEU A 126 -18.59 8.72 14.02
CA LEU A 126 -17.13 8.90 13.87
C LEU A 126 -16.53 7.87 12.91
N THR A 127 -17.10 6.66 12.84
CA THR A 127 -16.74 5.72 11.78
C THR A 127 -17.43 6.11 10.51
N ARG A 128 -16.75 6.93 9.69
CA ARG A 128 -17.05 7.09 8.26
C ARG A 128 -17.48 5.72 7.72
N ALA A 129 -18.73 5.65 7.20
CA ALA A 129 -19.45 4.46 6.73
C ALA A 129 -18.63 3.17 6.76
N LEU A 130 -18.94 2.24 7.68
CA LEU A 130 -18.39 0.87 7.78
C LEU A 130 -17.65 0.43 6.51
N THR A 131 -16.33 0.60 6.44
CA THR A 131 -15.52 0.27 5.24
C THR A 131 -14.40 -0.67 5.64
N ILE A 132 -14.61 -1.98 5.48
CA ILE A 132 -13.69 -3.02 5.97
C ILE A 132 -13.38 -4.02 4.85
N PRO A 133 -12.12 -4.09 4.39
CA PRO A 133 -11.65 -5.21 3.58
C PRO A 133 -11.63 -6.49 4.43
N MET A 134 -12.30 -7.53 3.95
CA MET A 134 -12.37 -8.86 4.55
C MET A 134 -11.78 -9.87 3.56
N VAL A 135 -10.64 -10.45 3.89
CA VAL A 135 -9.94 -11.39 3.00
C VAL A 135 -9.94 -12.77 3.64
N GLN A 136 -10.39 -13.78 2.91
CA GLN A 136 -10.29 -15.17 3.34
C GLN A 136 -8.82 -15.54 3.55
N ALA A 137 -8.55 -16.38 4.53
CA ALA A 137 -7.22 -16.86 4.83
C ALA A 137 -7.26 -18.31 5.31
N GLU A 138 -6.27 -19.09 4.89
CA GLU A 138 -5.95 -20.35 5.53
C GLU A 138 -5.02 -20.07 6.71
N VAL A 139 -5.41 -20.54 7.90
CA VAL A 139 -4.64 -20.41 9.13
C VAL A 139 -4.26 -21.80 9.60
N SER A 140 -2.96 -22.11 9.58
CA SER A 140 -2.40 -23.37 10.10
C SER A 140 -2.06 -23.27 11.58
N ASP A 141 -1.97 -24.43 12.23
CA ASP A 141 -1.68 -24.63 13.64
C ASP A 141 -2.71 -24.00 14.59
N ALA A 142 -3.91 -23.75 14.07
CA ALA A 142 -4.97 -23.03 14.75
C ALA A 142 -6.34 -23.64 14.44
N ARG A 143 -7.25 -23.46 15.39
CA ARG A 143 -8.67 -23.78 15.21
C ARG A 143 -9.56 -22.92 16.09
N VAL A 144 -10.86 -22.98 15.80
CA VAL A 144 -11.87 -22.23 16.52
C VAL A 144 -12.63 -23.14 17.46
N GLY A 145 -12.71 -22.75 18.72
CA GLY A 145 -13.51 -23.40 19.75
C GLY A 145 -14.52 -22.41 20.36
N PHE A 146 -15.13 -22.83 21.47
CA PHE A 146 -16.12 -22.04 22.19
C PHE A 146 -15.58 -21.66 23.56
N ALA A 147 -15.79 -20.42 23.98
CA ALA A 147 -15.42 -19.97 25.31
C ALA A 147 -16.44 -20.48 26.35
N PRO A 148 -16.02 -20.80 27.58
CA PRO A 148 -16.89 -21.36 28.61
C PRO A 148 -17.73 -20.30 29.32
N VAL A 149 -18.35 -19.39 28.57
CA VAL A 149 -19.16 -18.28 29.08
C VAL A 149 -20.38 -18.02 28.22
N ILE A 150 -21.41 -17.40 28.79
CA ILE A 150 -22.53 -16.84 28.04
C ILE A 150 -22.29 -15.35 27.84
N ALA A 151 -22.13 -14.93 26.58
CA ALA A 151 -21.99 -13.52 26.24
C ALA A 151 -23.23 -12.72 26.68
N PRO A 152 -23.14 -11.38 26.87
CA PRO A 152 -24.27 -10.56 27.31
C PRO A 152 -25.54 -10.68 26.44
N LYS A 153 -25.40 -11.14 25.20
CA LYS A 153 -26.50 -11.36 24.25
C LYS A 153 -27.07 -12.78 24.27
N GLY A 154 -26.59 -13.67 25.14
CA GLY A 154 -27.20 -14.99 25.38
C GLY A 154 -26.67 -16.14 24.50
N TYR A 155 -25.56 -15.96 23.79
CA TYR A 155 -24.88 -17.02 23.02
C TYR A 155 -23.54 -17.40 23.66
N VAL A 156 -23.05 -18.60 23.38
CA VAL A 156 -21.70 -19.05 23.76
C VAL A 156 -20.69 -18.53 22.71
N PRO A 157 -19.82 -17.55 23.02
CA PRO A 157 -18.97 -16.96 22.01
C PRO A 157 -17.80 -17.89 21.64
N THR A 158 -17.14 -17.61 20.53
CA THR A 158 -16.01 -18.43 20.04
C THR A 158 -14.67 -17.87 20.49
N THR A 159 -13.68 -18.74 20.60
CA THR A 159 -12.30 -18.35 20.91
C THR A 159 -11.34 -19.09 19.97
N LEU A 160 -10.16 -18.52 19.76
CA LEU A 160 -9.11 -19.15 18.97
C LEU A 160 -8.17 -19.94 19.90
N LEU A 161 -7.78 -21.14 19.47
CA LEU A 161 -6.90 -22.02 20.23
C LEU A 161 -5.84 -22.68 19.33
N PRO A 162 -4.66 -23.02 19.89
CA PRO A 162 -3.61 -23.72 19.16
C PRO A 162 -4.03 -25.15 18.82
N ALA A 163 -3.73 -25.58 17.59
CA ALA A 163 -3.95 -26.96 17.14
C ALA A 163 -2.88 -27.36 16.11
N PRO A 164 -1.70 -27.78 16.57
CA PRO A 164 -0.60 -28.13 15.70
C PRO A 164 -0.99 -29.16 14.63
N GLY A 165 -0.68 -28.87 13.37
CA GLY A 165 -0.99 -29.73 12.22
C GLY A 165 -2.41 -29.61 11.66
N GLU A 166 -3.27 -28.78 12.25
CA GLU A 166 -4.58 -28.45 11.70
C GLU A 166 -4.57 -27.11 10.95
N SER A 167 -5.38 -27.02 9.89
CA SER A 167 -5.70 -25.75 9.22
C SER A 167 -7.19 -25.46 9.35
N VAL A 168 -7.53 -24.17 9.44
CA VAL A 168 -8.90 -23.65 9.35
C VAL A 168 -8.95 -22.47 8.40
N ARG A 169 -10.00 -22.38 7.56
CA ARG A 169 -10.22 -21.17 6.76
C ARG A 169 -11.06 -20.15 7.51
N LEU A 170 -10.57 -18.92 7.59
CA LEU A 170 -11.17 -17.82 8.34
C LEU A 170 -11.08 -16.51 7.53
N TYR A 171 -11.56 -15.41 8.11
CA TYR A 171 -11.37 -14.08 7.54
C TYR A 171 -10.33 -13.28 8.31
N VAL A 172 -9.48 -12.55 7.58
CA VAL A 172 -8.67 -11.45 8.10
C VAL A 172 -9.35 -10.14 7.71
N GLN A 173 -9.70 -9.34 8.72
CA GLN A 173 -10.20 -7.98 8.55
C GLN A 173 -9.04 -6.99 8.58
N PHE A 174 -9.12 -5.96 7.73
CA PHE A 174 -8.16 -4.85 7.72
C PHE A 174 -8.83 -3.60 8.29
N LEU A 175 -8.69 -3.42 9.60
CA LEU A 175 -9.38 -2.36 10.35
C LEU A 175 -8.54 -1.09 10.39
N ASP A 176 -9.16 0.07 10.16
CA ASP A 176 -8.50 1.31 10.57
C ASP A 176 -8.53 1.46 12.10
N ARG A 177 -7.87 2.50 12.64
CA ARG A 177 -7.72 2.68 14.09
C ARG A 177 -9.05 2.88 14.81
N ASP A 178 -9.97 3.60 14.20
CA ASP A 178 -11.27 3.90 14.80
C ASP A 178 -12.16 2.65 14.79
N GLN A 179 -12.12 1.90 13.68
CA GLN A 179 -12.79 0.61 13.57
C GLN A 179 -12.25 -0.41 14.58
N LEU A 180 -10.93 -0.47 14.73
CA LEU A 180 -10.28 -1.37 15.68
C LEU A 180 -10.68 -1.06 17.12
N ALA A 181 -10.74 0.22 17.50
CA ALA A 181 -11.17 0.63 18.83
C ALA A 181 -12.62 0.18 19.15
N LEU A 182 -13.53 0.26 18.18
CA LEU A 182 -14.90 -0.25 18.37
C LEU A 182 -14.97 -1.76 18.48
N VAL A 183 -14.10 -2.47 17.76
CA VAL A 183 -13.98 -3.92 17.96
C VAL A 183 -13.45 -4.18 19.36
N ASP A 184 -12.37 -3.51 19.80
CA ASP A 184 -11.80 -3.66 21.15
C ASP A 184 -12.88 -3.47 22.24
N ASP A 185 -13.67 -2.40 22.16
CA ASP A 185 -14.75 -2.06 23.10
C ASP A 185 -15.85 -3.14 23.15
N SER A 186 -16.03 -3.87 22.05
CA SER A 186 -17.03 -4.92 21.93
C SER A 186 -16.56 -6.32 22.36
N GLU A 187 -15.26 -6.56 22.41
CA GLU A 187 -14.65 -7.85 22.74
C GLU A 187 -14.37 -7.97 24.25
N LEU A 188 -15.41 -7.79 25.06
CA LEU A 188 -15.35 -7.97 26.52
C LEU A 188 -14.97 -9.41 26.87
N GLY A 189 -14.02 -9.60 27.79
CA GLY A 189 -13.52 -10.94 28.15
C GLY A 189 -12.48 -11.52 27.19
N TYR A 190 -12.08 -10.78 26.16
CA TYR A 190 -10.96 -11.15 25.28
C TYR A 190 -9.71 -10.32 25.57
N ARG A 191 -8.57 -10.80 25.09
CA ARG A 191 -7.33 -10.04 24.94
C ARG A 191 -6.95 -9.97 23.47
N ARG A 192 -6.47 -8.82 23.02
CA ARG A 192 -5.96 -8.68 21.66
C ARG A 192 -4.49 -9.07 21.66
N VAL A 193 -4.18 -10.23 21.08
CA VAL A 193 -2.82 -10.79 21.05
C VAL A 193 -2.23 -10.71 19.64
N TRP A 194 -0.91 -10.70 19.54
CA TRP A 194 -0.20 -10.83 18.27
C TRP A 194 0.16 -12.30 18.03
N LEU A 195 -0.26 -12.85 16.90
CA LEU A 195 0.11 -14.19 16.46
C LEU A 195 1.07 -14.07 15.30
N GLY A 196 2.32 -14.50 15.52
CA GLY A 196 3.32 -14.61 14.47
C GLY A 196 3.21 -15.92 13.70
N ARG A 197 4.05 -16.04 12.67
CA ARG A 197 4.14 -17.22 11.79
C ARG A 197 4.31 -18.55 12.51
N GLU A 198 5.08 -18.57 13.60
CA GLU A 198 5.32 -19.78 14.40
C GLU A 198 4.11 -20.22 15.22
N GLN A 199 3.16 -19.31 15.47
CA GLN A 199 1.95 -19.61 16.23
C GLN A 199 0.79 -19.93 15.31
N ALA A 200 0.57 -19.11 14.28
CA ALA A 200 -0.55 -19.26 13.37
C ALA A 200 -0.14 -18.81 11.96
N ARG A 201 0.43 -19.75 11.19
CA ARG A 201 0.82 -19.47 9.81
C ARG A 201 -0.42 -19.08 9.00
N THR A 202 -0.46 -17.84 8.51
CA THR A 202 -1.65 -17.26 7.89
C THR A 202 -1.37 -16.88 6.44
N VAL A 203 -2.04 -17.55 5.51
CA VAL A 203 -1.96 -17.30 4.06
C VAL A 203 -3.30 -16.76 3.58
N LEU A 204 -3.31 -15.53 3.07
CA LEU A 204 -4.50 -14.91 2.49
C LEU A 204 -4.88 -15.60 1.18
N SER A 205 -6.14 -15.48 0.77
CA SER A 205 -6.64 -15.93 -0.54
C SER A 205 -5.99 -15.18 -1.72
N THR A 206 -5.16 -14.17 -1.44
CA THR A 206 -4.30 -13.46 -2.39
C THR A 206 -2.95 -14.17 -2.61
N GLY A 207 -2.64 -15.23 -1.85
CA GLY A 207 -1.34 -15.89 -1.80
C GLY A 207 -0.32 -15.21 -0.87
N GLU A 208 -0.66 -14.07 -0.26
CA GLU A 208 0.21 -13.39 0.70
C GLU A 208 0.23 -14.14 2.04
N GLU A 209 1.41 -14.54 2.47
CA GLU A 209 1.64 -15.04 3.82
C GLU A 209 2.01 -13.87 4.75
N LEU A 210 1.15 -13.60 5.73
CA LEU A 210 1.36 -12.53 6.69
C LEU A 210 2.42 -12.94 7.73
N PRO A 211 3.41 -12.08 8.05
CA PRO A 211 4.40 -12.36 9.11
C PRO A 211 3.76 -12.51 10.49
N GLY A 212 2.61 -11.87 10.69
CA GLY A 212 1.75 -12.02 11.85
C GLY A 212 0.53 -11.13 11.71
N LEU A 213 -0.40 -11.29 12.65
CA LEU A 213 -1.66 -10.55 12.72
C LEU A 213 -2.19 -10.53 14.15
N TYR A 214 -3.15 -9.66 14.41
CA TYR A 214 -3.85 -9.65 15.69
C TYR A 214 -4.98 -10.67 15.72
N ALA A 215 -5.24 -11.25 16.89
CA ALA A 215 -6.40 -12.09 17.15
C ALA A 215 -6.97 -11.77 18.53
N TYR A 216 -8.26 -12.09 18.74
CA TYR A 216 -8.87 -12.03 20.06
C TYR A 216 -8.94 -13.44 20.65
N VAL A 217 -8.32 -13.60 21.82
CA VAL A 217 -8.34 -14.84 22.59
C VAL A 217 -9.11 -14.61 23.89
N HIS A 218 -10.09 -15.46 24.17
CA HIS A 218 -10.95 -15.31 25.34
C HIS A 218 -10.19 -15.68 26.62
N THR A 219 -10.30 -14.87 27.67
CA THR A 219 -9.52 -15.07 28.91
C THR A 219 -9.98 -16.25 29.75
N ALA A 220 -11.20 -16.75 29.52
CA ALA A 220 -11.78 -17.82 30.32
C ALA A 220 -11.45 -19.24 29.85
N GLY A 221 -10.62 -19.44 28.81
CA GLY A 221 -10.40 -20.79 28.28
C GLY A 221 -11.22 -21.14 27.05
N ALA A 222 -11.20 -22.42 26.73
CA ALA A 222 -12.07 -23.05 25.75
C ALA A 222 -12.84 -24.21 26.39
N LEU A 223 -13.99 -24.56 25.81
CA LEU A 223 -14.80 -25.72 26.21
C LEU A 223 -14.21 -27.04 25.70
N ALA A 224 -14.26 -28.07 26.54
CA ALA A 224 -13.91 -29.44 26.19
C ALA A 224 -14.81 -30.47 26.91
N ASP A 225 -14.94 -31.66 26.33
CA ASP A 225 -15.57 -32.78 27.03
C ASP A 225 -14.57 -33.41 28.03
N HIS A 226 -15.03 -33.66 29.25
CA HIS A 226 -14.25 -34.33 30.31
C HIS A 226 -14.51 -35.84 30.39
N ALA A 227 -15.02 -36.48 29.33
CA ALA A 227 -15.24 -37.92 29.34
C ALA A 227 -13.91 -38.66 29.60
N GLU A 228 -13.94 -39.58 30.57
CA GLU A 228 -12.80 -40.19 31.24
C GLU A 228 -11.66 -40.65 30.30
N GLY A 229 -10.47 -40.02 30.42
CA GLY A 229 -9.19 -40.56 29.91
C GLY A 229 -8.36 -39.63 29.01
N ASP A 230 -7.53 -38.77 29.64
CA ASP A 230 -6.25 -38.18 29.18
C ASP A 230 -6.10 -37.43 27.83
N ALA A 231 -7.17 -37.09 27.12
CA ALA A 231 -7.15 -35.95 26.21
C ALA A 231 -8.53 -35.28 26.12
N PRO A 232 -8.64 -33.95 26.33
CA PRO A 232 -9.90 -33.26 26.10
C PRO A 232 -10.28 -33.38 24.62
N ASP A 233 -11.36 -34.10 24.31
CA ASP A 233 -12.04 -34.03 23.03
C ASP A 233 -12.65 -32.62 22.93
N TRP A 234 -11.91 -31.77 22.24
CA TRP A 234 -12.16 -30.35 22.19
C TRP A 234 -13.39 -30.02 21.35
N TRP A 235 -14.05 -28.92 21.67
CA TRP A 235 -15.16 -28.44 20.85
C TRP A 235 -14.63 -27.64 19.67
N ALA A 236 -15.05 -27.99 18.45
CA ALA A 236 -14.72 -27.27 17.23
C ALA A 236 -15.92 -26.53 16.70
N MET A 237 -15.76 -25.25 16.40
CA MET A 237 -16.68 -24.56 15.52
C MET A 237 -16.38 -24.96 14.08
N GLN A 238 -17.41 -25.34 13.33
CA GLN A 238 -17.30 -25.52 11.89
C GLN A 238 -17.09 -24.14 11.23
N SER A 239 -15.96 -23.97 10.54
CA SER A 239 -15.81 -22.83 9.63
C SER A 239 -16.82 -22.96 8.48
N GLN A 240 -17.54 -21.86 8.19
CA GLN A 240 -18.47 -21.80 7.07
C GLN A 240 -17.78 -21.79 5.71
N LEU A 241 -16.45 -21.55 5.69
CA LEU A 241 -15.65 -21.62 4.49
C LEU A 241 -15.21 -23.05 4.19
N ASP A 242 -15.16 -23.92 5.20
CA ASP A 242 -14.66 -25.29 5.09
C ASP A 242 -15.75 -26.32 4.82
N ALA A 243 -15.35 -27.43 4.21
CA ALA A 243 -16.21 -28.59 4.08
C ALA A 243 -16.65 -29.08 5.48
N PRO A 244 -17.88 -29.61 5.62
CA PRO A 244 -18.37 -30.14 6.89
C PRO A 244 -17.41 -31.18 7.46
N ARG A 245 -16.95 -30.96 8.70
CA ARG A 245 -16.09 -31.89 9.47
C ARG A 245 -16.95 -32.63 10.48
N SER A 246 -16.80 -33.96 10.52
CA SER A 246 -17.48 -34.78 11.52
C SER A 246 -17.08 -34.32 12.93
N GLY A 247 -18.06 -34.18 13.82
CA GLY A 247 -17.84 -33.75 15.22
C GLY A 247 -17.72 -32.24 15.44
N ALA A 248 -17.62 -31.42 14.37
CA ALA A 248 -17.65 -29.96 14.50
C ALA A 248 -19.08 -29.43 14.66
N LEU A 249 -19.24 -28.41 15.49
CA LEU A 249 -20.52 -27.77 15.78
C LEU A 249 -20.72 -26.59 14.83
N ALA A 250 -21.80 -26.62 14.05
CA ALA A 250 -22.05 -25.66 12.98
C ALA A 250 -22.75 -24.37 13.42
N ALA A 251 -23.58 -24.43 14.46
CA ALA A 251 -24.39 -23.30 14.90
C ALA A 251 -24.69 -23.37 16.39
N GLN A 252 -25.12 -22.25 16.98
CA GLN A 252 -25.44 -22.20 18.41
C GLN A 252 -26.41 -23.27 18.91
N PRO A 253 -27.53 -23.61 18.23
CA PRO A 253 -28.43 -24.64 18.72
C PRO A 253 -27.71 -25.95 19.10
N ALA A 254 -26.74 -26.40 18.30
CA ALA A 254 -25.96 -27.61 18.56
C ALA A 254 -24.99 -27.47 19.74
N VAL A 255 -24.42 -26.27 19.92
CA VAL A 255 -23.57 -25.93 21.07
C VAL A 255 -24.40 -25.95 22.35
N LEU A 256 -25.56 -25.30 22.33
CA LEU A 256 -26.46 -25.21 23.48
C LEU A 256 -27.07 -26.56 23.85
N GLU A 257 -27.50 -27.35 22.86
CA GLU A 257 -28.01 -28.71 23.06
C GLU A 257 -26.96 -29.61 23.72
N ARG A 258 -25.70 -29.54 23.26
CA ARG A 258 -24.61 -30.31 23.86
C ARG A 258 -24.29 -29.82 25.27
N CYS A 259 -24.28 -28.50 25.53
CA CYS A 259 -24.10 -27.94 26.88
C CYS A 259 -25.23 -28.36 27.81
N ALA A 260 -26.48 -28.39 27.33
CA ALA A 260 -27.65 -28.80 28.12
C ALA A 260 -27.57 -30.26 28.57
N GLY A 261 -26.82 -31.11 27.86
CA GLY A 261 -26.55 -32.49 28.28
C GLY A 261 -25.61 -32.63 29.48
N TRP A 262 -24.91 -31.56 29.90
CA TRP A 262 -24.04 -31.61 31.07
C TRP A 262 -24.82 -31.48 32.37
N PRO A 263 -24.62 -32.37 33.36
CA PRO A 263 -25.43 -32.39 34.60
C PRO A 263 -25.45 -31.07 35.36
N ASP A 264 -24.33 -30.33 35.35
CA ASP A 264 -24.22 -29.05 36.07
C ASP A 264 -24.96 -27.91 35.35
N VAL A 265 -24.96 -27.91 34.02
CA VAL A 265 -25.69 -26.94 33.21
C VAL A 265 -27.20 -27.24 33.27
N ALA A 266 -27.59 -28.52 33.11
CA ALA A 266 -28.97 -28.97 33.21
C ALA A 266 -29.62 -28.61 34.55
N ARG A 267 -28.85 -28.63 35.65
CA ARG A 267 -29.33 -28.23 36.99
C ARG A 267 -29.74 -26.75 37.08
N VAL A 268 -29.10 -25.89 36.28
CA VAL A 268 -29.35 -24.44 36.29
C VAL A 268 -30.45 -24.06 35.29
N LEU A 269 -30.38 -24.56 34.06
CA LEU A 269 -31.29 -24.17 32.97
C LEU A 269 -32.53 -25.06 32.83
N GLY A 270 -32.48 -26.29 33.35
CA GLY A 270 -33.37 -27.37 32.91
C GLY A 270 -32.98 -27.91 31.53
N GLU A 271 -33.68 -28.96 31.08
CA GLU A 271 -33.40 -29.63 29.79
C GLU A 271 -34.05 -28.94 28.57
N ASP A 272 -34.75 -27.81 28.75
CA ASP A 272 -35.53 -27.15 27.68
C ASP A 272 -34.74 -26.02 26.98
N LEU A 273 -34.67 -26.09 25.64
CA LEU A 273 -34.08 -25.06 24.77
C LEU A 273 -34.76 -23.69 24.90
N VAL A 274 -36.03 -23.61 25.33
CA VAL A 274 -36.73 -22.34 25.58
C VAL A 274 -36.08 -21.55 26.73
N ALA A 275 -35.48 -22.23 27.72
CA ALA A 275 -34.77 -21.57 28.81
C ALA A 275 -33.55 -20.78 28.32
N TRP A 276 -32.91 -21.22 27.23
CA TRP A 276 -31.76 -20.53 26.65
C TRP A 276 -32.11 -19.16 26.06
N GLN A 277 -33.36 -18.95 25.62
CA GLN A 277 -33.80 -17.65 25.11
C GLN A 277 -33.80 -16.56 26.21
N ARG A 278 -33.97 -16.96 27.47
CA ARG A 278 -33.94 -16.04 28.62
C ARG A 278 -32.54 -15.52 28.92
N LEU A 279 -31.48 -16.23 28.50
CA LEU A 279 -30.11 -15.80 28.72
C LEU A 279 -29.79 -14.46 28.08
N ALA A 280 -30.50 -14.05 27.03
CA ALA A 280 -30.30 -12.72 26.44
C ALA A 280 -30.78 -11.57 27.36
N THR A 281 -31.73 -11.84 28.26
CA THR A 281 -32.38 -10.81 29.09
C THR A 281 -32.15 -10.98 30.59
N ASP A 282 -31.75 -12.16 31.05
CA ASP A 282 -31.58 -12.54 32.46
C ASP A 282 -30.08 -12.63 32.82
N ALA A 283 -29.55 -11.60 33.49
CA ALA A 283 -28.13 -11.50 33.81
C ALA A 283 -27.67 -12.52 34.86
N ASP A 284 -28.50 -12.76 35.88
CA ASP A 284 -28.18 -13.69 36.95
C ASP A 284 -28.17 -15.13 36.42
N LEU A 285 -29.11 -15.46 35.53
CA LEU A 285 -29.11 -16.75 34.85
C LEU A 285 -27.86 -16.93 33.97
N ARG A 286 -27.43 -15.90 33.24
CA ARG A 286 -26.17 -15.96 32.47
C ARG A 286 -24.97 -16.24 33.35
N GLU A 287 -24.88 -15.58 34.50
CA GLU A 287 -23.77 -15.77 35.44
C GLU A 287 -23.75 -17.21 35.98
N GLN A 288 -24.90 -17.73 36.42
CA GLN A 288 -25.02 -19.10 36.92
C GLN A 288 -24.67 -20.14 35.86
N VAL A 289 -25.11 -19.95 34.61
CA VAL A 289 -24.78 -20.85 33.51
C VAL A 289 -23.31 -20.75 33.13
N SER A 290 -22.74 -19.55 33.10
CA SER A 290 -21.31 -19.37 32.82
C SER A 290 -20.44 -20.03 33.90
N ALA A 291 -20.87 -19.97 35.17
CA ALA A 291 -20.20 -20.69 36.25
C ALA A 291 -20.27 -22.22 36.06
N ALA A 292 -21.41 -22.76 35.59
CA ALA A 292 -21.53 -24.18 35.25
C ALA A 292 -20.65 -24.56 34.05
N LEU A 293 -20.59 -23.73 33.01
CA LEU A 293 -19.71 -23.95 31.85
C LEU A 293 -18.22 -23.91 32.23
N ALA A 294 -17.84 -23.12 33.23
CA ALA A 294 -16.46 -23.05 33.70
C ALA A 294 -15.94 -24.38 34.27
N HIS A 295 -16.81 -25.29 34.73
CA HIS A 295 -16.42 -26.65 35.12
C HIS A 295 -15.94 -27.50 33.93
N HIS A 296 -16.25 -27.07 32.70
CA HIS A 296 -15.88 -27.72 31.44
C HIS A 296 -14.81 -26.94 30.66
N ALA A 297 -14.18 -25.97 31.32
CA ALA A 297 -13.16 -25.11 30.73
C ALA A 297 -11.77 -25.75 30.82
N PHE A 298 -10.93 -25.47 29.83
CA PHE A 298 -9.49 -25.70 29.92
C PHE A 298 -8.70 -24.50 29.43
N ASP A 299 -7.50 -24.34 30.00
CA ASP A 299 -6.52 -23.36 29.57
C ASP A 299 -5.63 -23.91 28.45
N HIS A 300 -5.30 -23.05 27.49
CA HIS A 300 -4.39 -23.36 26.39
C HIS A 300 -3.25 -22.35 26.31
N ALA A 301 -2.20 -22.69 25.54
CA ALA A 301 -0.98 -21.88 25.49
C ALA A 301 -1.20 -20.40 25.11
N TRP A 302 -2.21 -20.10 24.29
CA TRP A 302 -2.54 -18.71 23.92
C TRP A 302 -3.29 -17.93 25.01
N ASN A 303 -3.75 -18.58 26.08
CA ASN A 303 -4.35 -17.91 27.25
C ASN A 303 -3.32 -17.41 28.24
N ASP A 304 -2.07 -17.87 28.14
CA ASP A 304 -0.98 -17.41 29.00
C ASP A 304 -0.71 -15.91 28.77
N PRO A 305 -0.90 -15.06 29.80
CA PRO A 305 -0.71 -13.62 29.66
C PRO A 305 0.73 -13.16 29.62
N ASP A 306 1.66 -13.97 30.13
CA ASP A 306 3.09 -13.66 30.07
C ASP A 306 3.63 -13.90 28.66
N ARG A 307 3.11 -14.93 27.99
CA ARG A 307 3.50 -15.26 26.61
C ARG A 307 2.73 -14.45 25.56
N PHE A 308 1.45 -14.17 25.79
CA PHE A 308 0.57 -13.46 24.86
C PHE A 308 -0.13 -12.32 25.58
N PRO A 309 0.53 -11.20 25.89
CA PRO A 309 -0.08 -10.10 26.64
C PRO A 309 -1.20 -9.41 25.85
N ASP A 310 -2.07 -8.68 26.54
CA ASP A 310 -3.06 -7.84 25.87
C ASP A 310 -2.38 -6.60 25.24
N LEU A 311 -2.50 -6.46 23.93
CA LEU A 311 -1.86 -5.43 23.13
C LEU A 311 -2.81 -4.27 22.78
N ARG A 312 -3.96 -4.16 23.45
CA ARG A 312 -4.91 -3.05 23.26
C ARG A 312 -4.28 -1.67 23.42
N SER A 313 -3.39 -1.50 24.39
CA SER A 313 -2.73 -0.23 24.70
C SER A 313 -1.34 -0.06 24.04
N GLN A 314 -0.89 -1.05 23.27
CA GLN A 314 0.44 -1.05 22.66
C GLN A 314 0.41 -0.41 21.26
N PRO A 315 1.55 0.07 20.74
CA PRO A 315 1.67 0.50 19.34
C PRO A 315 1.20 -0.61 18.39
N LEU A 316 0.42 -0.20 17.38
CA LEU A 316 -0.17 -1.11 16.41
C LEU A 316 0.81 -1.41 15.27
N VAL A 317 0.96 -2.69 14.94
CA VAL A 317 1.62 -3.09 13.69
C VAL A 317 0.63 -2.96 12.54
N GLN A 318 0.94 -2.10 11.58
CA GLN A 318 0.08 -1.85 10.42
C GLN A 318 0.45 -2.75 9.23
N TYR A 319 -0.51 -3.03 8.37
CA TYR A 319 -0.32 -3.88 7.19
C TYR A 319 0.83 -3.39 6.28
N GLY A 320 0.99 -2.07 6.10
CA GLY A 320 2.06 -1.49 5.28
C GLY A 320 3.46 -1.69 5.86
N GLU A 321 3.57 -1.96 7.16
CA GLU A 321 4.82 -2.24 7.86
C GLU A 321 5.26 -3.70 7.67
N LEU A 322 4.31 -4.60 7.39
CA LEU A 322 4.58 -6.01 7.13
C LEU A 322 5.30 -6.23 5.79
N SER A 323 6.29 -7.11 5.80
CA SER A 323 6.97 -7.65 4.62
C SER A 323 6.47 -9.08 4.39
N PRO A 324 5.36 -9.30 3.67
CA PRO A 324 4.79 -10.63 3.51
C PRO A 324 5.70 -11.54 2.67
N ARG A 325 5.60 -12.85 2.91
CA ARG A 325 6.12 -13.84 1.96
C ARG A 325 5.03 -14.08 0.92
N VAL A 326 5.31 -13.81 -0.34
CA VAL A 326 4.43 -14.22 -1.44
C VAL A 326 4.91 -15.58 -1.90
N GLY A 327 4.01 -16.53 -2.20
CA GLY A 327 4.36 -17.77 -2.91
C GLY A 327 5.16 -17.46 -4.17
N GLY A 328 6.49 -17.68 -4.14
CA GLY A 328 7.41 -17.27 -5.21
C GLY A 328 8.26 -16.00 -4.95
N GLY A 329 8.26 -15.46 -3.73
CA GLY A 329 9.11 -14.33 -3.30
C GLY A 329 10.51 -14.78 -2.86
N VAL A 330 11.54 -14.08 -3.36
CA VAL A 330 12.98 -14.20 -3.05
C VAL A 330 13.40 -15.60 -2.55
N ALA A 331 13.40 -16.58 -3.46
CA ALA A 331 14.06 -17.86 -3.19
C ALA A 331 15.52 -17.58 -2.85
N GLY A 332 15.88 -17.68 -1.56
CA GLY A 332 17.27 -17.52 -1.10
C GLY A 332 17.51 -16.67 0.15
N THR A 333 16.50 -16.10 0.83
CA THR A 333 16.74 -15.39 2.11
C THR A 333 16.82 -16.32 3.33
N ASP A 334 16.52 -17.61 3.18
CA ASP A 334 16.85 -18.63 4.19
C ASP A 334 18.31 -19.12 4.06
N VAL A 335 19.16 -18.45 3.25
CA VAL A 335 20.60 -18.69 3.16
C VAL A 335 21.34 -17.56 3.88
N ASP A 336 22.10 -17.90 4.92
CA ASP A 336 23.03 -17.02 5.65
C ASP A 336 23.70 -15.98 4.72
N GLY A 337 23.32 -14.68 4.80
CA GLY A 337 24.06 -13.63 4.09
C GLY A 337 23.32 -12.41 3.50
N GLY A 338 22.03 -12.21 3.78
CA GLY A 338 21.39 -10.89 3.76
C GLY A 338 21.03 -10.25 2.39
N VAL A 339 21.67 -10.60 1.27
CA VAL A 339 21.35 -9.97 -0.03
C VAL A 339 20.85 -10.98 -1.05
N ALA A 340 19.67 -10.73 -1.63
CA ALA A 340 19.08 -11.57 -2.66
C ALA A 340 20.05 -11.80 -3.85
N PRO A 341 20.02 -13.01 -4.46
CA PRO A 341 20.90 -13.35 -5.58
C PRO A 341 20.70 -12.41 -6.78
N VAL A 342 21.77 -12.20 -7.53
CA VAL A 342 21.78 -11.35 -8.74
C VAL A 342 21.23 -12.14 -9.91
N SER A 343 20.28 -11.56 -10.62
CA SER A 343 19.82 -12.07 -11.90
C SER A 343 20.91 -11.89 -12.97
N ALA A 344 20.89 -12.70 -14.03
CA ALA A 344 21.91 -12.64 -15.09
C ALA A 344 22.05 -11.26 -15.77
N ASP A 345 21.01 -10.43 -15.70
CA ASP A 345 20.93 -9.05 -16.21
C ASP A 345 21.45 -7.99 -15.21
N GLY A 346 22.06 -8.41 -14.08
CA GLY A 346 22.52 -7.51 -13.02
C GLY A 346 21.41 -6.98 -12.11
N THR A 347 20.16 -7.43 -12.29
CA THR A 347 19.02 -7.02 -11.47
C THR A 347 19.05 -7.70 -10.09
N ARG A 348 18.71 -6.92 -9.07
CA ARG A 348 18.53 -7.37 -7.68
C ARG A 348 17.11 -7.15 -7.23
N THR A 349 16.75 -7.81 -6.13
CA THR A 349 15.44 -7.69 -5.49
C THR A 349 15.59 -7.40 -4.01
N ALA A 350 14.69 -6.60 -3.46
CA ALA A 350 14.56 -6.31 -2.03
C ALA A 350 13.13 -5.87 -1.74
N TYR A 351 12.72 -5.90 -0.47
CA TYR A 351 11.44 -5.33 -0.06
C TYR A 351 11.49 -3.79 -0.10
N GLY A 352 10.57 -3.17 -0.83
CA GLY A 352 10.45 -1.73 -0.94
C GLY A 352 9.68 -1.14 0.23
N LYS A 353 10.30 -0.26 1.03
CA LYS A 353 9.67 0.47 2.13
C LYS A 353 9.48 1.95 1.78
N VAL A 354 8.68 2.64 2.58
CA VAL A 354 8.51 4.10 2.49
C VAL A 354 9.82 4.78 2.84
N LEU A 355 10.26 5.72 2.00
CA LEU A 355 11.38 6.60 2.32
C LEU A 355 10.99 7.63 3.38
N ASP A 356 11.84 7.77 4.41
CA ASP A 356 11.68 8.77 5.46
C ASP A 356 11.47 10.18 4.88
N ALA A 357 10.35 10.81 5.24
CA ALA A 357 9.93 12.12 4.76
C ALA A 357 10.85 13.26 5.23
N THR A 358 11.65 13.05 6.28
CA THR A 358 12.55 14.08 6.85
C THR A 358 13.84 14.27 6.06
N LEU A 359 14.12 13.39 5.09
CA LEU A 359 15.37 13.42 4.34
C LEU A 359 15.38 14.51 3.25
N ASP A 360 16.46 15.30 3.18
CA ASP A 360 16.70 16.23 2.07
C ASP A 360 17.09 15.47 0.79
N ARG A 361 16.17 15.48 -0.17
CA ARG A 361 16.27 14.80 -1.47
C ARG A 361 17.08 15.59 -2.50
N ARG A 362 17.48 16.83 -2.18
CA ARG A 362 18.20 17.74 -3.09
C ARG A 362 17.54 17.89 -4.47
N GLY A 363 16.21 17.79 -4.53
CA GLY A 363 15.43 17.92 -5.76
C GLY A 363 15.45 16.72 -6.71
N GLU A 364 15.85 15.53 -6.24
CA GLU A 364 15.80 14.29 -7.04
C GLU A 364 15.09 13.18 -6.28
N SER A 365 14.18 12.46 -6.97
CA SER A 365 13.56 11.26 -6.41
C SER A 365 14.61 10.13 -6.28
N CYS A 366 14.62 9.46 -5.13
CA CYS A 366 15.74 8.63 -4.71
C CYS A 366 15.34 7.28 -4.12
N ILE A 367 16.28 6.33 -4.19
CA ILE A 367 16.29 5.05 -3.48
C ILE A 367 17.41 5.06 -2.45
N ARG A 368 17.12 4.57 -1.24
CA ARG A 368 18.11 4.41 -0.18
C ARG A 368 18.59 2.97 -0.14
N LEU A 369 19.91 2.80 -0.23
CA LEU A 369 20.61 1.52 -0.23
C LEU A 369 21.68 1.54 0.86
N ASN A 370 22.02 0.38 1.41
CA ASN A 370 23.21 0.26 2.24
C ASN A 370 24.51 0.12 1.42
N PRO A 371 25.70 0.25 2.04
CA PRO A 371 26.97 0.14 1.32
C PRO A 371 27.23 -1.22 0.65
N ARG A 372 26.60 -2.30 1.13
CA ARG A 372 26.69 -3.62 0.48
C ARG A 372 25.85 -3.61 -0.78
N GLN A 373 24.56 -3.29 -0.69
CA GLN A 373 23.62 -3.15 -1.80
C GLN A 373 24.13 -2.20 -2.89
N HIS A 374 24.71 -1.04 -2.52
CA HIS A 374 25.29 -0.09 -3.46
C HIS A 374 26.47 -0.65 -4.25
N ARG A 375 27.43 -1.32 -3.58
CA ARG A 375 28.52 -2.04 -4.28
C ARG A 375 27.97 -3.15 -5.16
N ALA A 376 26.90 -3.79 -4.70
CA ALA A 376 26.20 -4.86 -5.37
C ALA A 376 25.57 -4.45 -6.71
N VAL A 377 25.23 -3.17 -6.90
CA VAL A 377 24.76 -2.57 -8.17
C VAL A 377 25.87 -1.84 -8.93
N GLY A 378 27.13 -2.18 -8.65
CA GLY A 378 28.29 -1.63 -9.36
C GLY A 378 28.73 -0.24 -8.90
N GLY A 379 28.29 0.21 -7.72
CA GLY A 379 28.67 1.51 -7.16
C GLY A 379 28.19 2.70 -7.99
N ARG A 380 27.06 2.55 -8.68
CA ARG A 380 26.47 3.55 -9.57
C ARG A 380 25.64 4.56 -8.77
N ASP A 381 25.70 5.83 -9.16
CA ASP A 381 24.93 6.92 -8.54
C ASP A 381 23.41 6.83 -8.81
N TYR A 382 22.99 5.97 -9.75
CA TYR A 382 21.60 5.81 -10.16
C TYR A 382 21.24 4.34 -10.31
N CYS A 383 19.97 4.04 -10.06
CA CYS A 383 19.37 2.75 -10.34
C CYS A 383 18.12 2.90 -11.20
N GLU A 384 17.89 1.93 -12.08
CA GLU A 384 16.57 1.68 -12.64
C GLU A 384 15.79 0.80 -11.68
N LEU A 385 14.53 1.17 -11.42
CA LEU A 385 13.59 0.46 -10.56
C LEU A 385 12.41 -0.08 -11.37
N GLN A 386 11.88 -1.22 -10.94
CA GLN A 386 10.67 -1.84 -11.49
C GLN A 386 9.93 -2.64 -10.40
N SER A 387 8.59 -2.66 -10.40
CA SER A 387 7.82 -3.53 -9.51
C SER A 387 7.98 -4.99 -9.94
N ALA A 388 8.34 -5.89 -9.02
CA ALA A 388 8.48 -7.31 -9.33
C ALA A 388 7.13 -7.95 -9.67
N ALA A 389 6.08 -7.63 -8.89
CA ALA A 389 4.73 -8.14 -9.11
C ALA A 389 4.19 -7.73 -10.50
N LEU A 390 4.28 -6.44 -10.83
CA LEU A 390 3.86 -5.95 -12.15
C LEU A 390 4.70 -6.55 -13.28
N ARG A 391 6.01 -6.74 -13.11
CA ARG A 391 6.86 -7.36 -14.14
C ARG A 391 6.46 -8.80 -14.46
N ARG A 392 5.95 -9.54 -13.47
CA ARG A 392 5.46 -10.92 -13.68
C ARG A 392 4.14 -10.92 -14.43
N VAL A 393 3.17 -10.13 -13.96
CA VAL A 393 1.81 -10.12 -14.53
C VAL A 393 1.74 -9.42 -15.89
N VAL A 394 2.38 -8.27 -16.04
CA VAL A 394 2.34 -7.48 -17.29
C VAL A 394 3.45 -7.89 -18.25
N GLY A 395 4.56 -8.43 -17.76
CA GLY A 395 5.69 -8.79 -18.58
C GLY A 395 6.60 -7.59 -18.93
N ALA A 396 7.27 -7.66 -20.08
CA ALA A 396 8.24 -6.66 -20.53
C ALA A 396 7.70 -5.21 -20.64
N PRO A 397 6.40 -4.99 -20.89
CA PRO A 397 5.81 -3.65 -20.90
C PRO A 397 5.66 -2.96 -19.54
N ALA A 398 5.93 -3.64 -18.42
CA ALA A 398 5.82 -3.05 -17.09
C ALA A 398 6.70 -1.79 -16.96
N PRO A 399 6.19 -0.69 -16.36
CA PRO A 399 6.90 0.57 -16.29
C PRO A 399 8.18 0.44 -15.45
N THR A 400 9.23 1.15 -15.88
CA THR A 400 10.44 1.36 -15.09
C THR A 400 10.60 2.83 -14.77
N THR A 401 11.43 3.14 -13.77
CA THR A 401 11.79 4.52 -13.43
C THR A 401 13.23 4.62 -12.97
N ILE A 402 13.84 5.79 -13.08
CA ILE A 402 15.23 6.02 -12.71
C ILE A 402 15.30 6.78 -11.37
N ALA A 403 16.00 6.20 -10.41
CA ALA A 403 16.17 6.70 -9.06
C ALA A 403 17.63 7.10 -8.81
N LYS A 404 17.82 8.18 -8.06
CA LYS A 404 19.14 8.52 -7.51
C LYS A 404 19.43 7.63 -6.31
N VAL A 405 20.65 7.10 -6.22
CA VAL A 405 21.09 6.30 -5.08
C VAL A 405 21.52 7.21 -3.95
N MET A 406 21.03 6.91 -2.75
CA MET A 406 21.54 7.45 -1.50
C MET A 406 22.01 6.30 -0.62
N ILE A 407 23.17 6.49 0.02
CA ILE A 407 23.82 5.45 0.79
C ILE A 407 23.54 5.71 2.27
N ASP A 408 22.98 4.72 2.95
CA ASP A 408 22.72 4.74 4.39
C ASP A 408 23.26 3.45 5.03
N PRO A 409 24.29 3.53 5.90
CA PRO A 409 24.86 2.36 6.58
C PRO A 409 23.87 1.58 7.44
N ASP A 410 22.81 2.22 7.94
CA ASP A 410 21.85 1.62 8.89
C ASP A 410 20.69 0.91 8.19
N GLN A 411 20.64 0.97 6.86
CA GLN A 411 19.59 0.34 6.05
C GLN A 411 19.74 -1.20 6.04
N PRO A 412 18.67 -1.98 6.35
CA PRO A 412 18.70 -3.45 6.32
C PRO A 412 19.11 -4.03 4.96
N ASP A 413 19.68 -5.23 4.97
CA ASP A 413 20.23 -5.89 3.78
C ASP A 413 19.12 -6.41 2.82
N ASP A 414 17.94 -6.72 3.34
CA ASP A 414 16.76 -7.25 2.64
C ASP A 414 15.71 -6.19 2.25
N GLU A 415 15.89 -4.94 2.73
CA GLU A 415 14.97 -3.83 2.49
C GLU A 415 15.66 -2.65 1.79
N VAL A 416 14.89 -1.92 0.99
CA VAL A 416 15.30 -0.65 0.39
C VAL A 416 14.19 0.37 0.57
N GLN A 417 14.53 1.62 0.88
CA GLN A 417 13.52 2.67 0.96
C GLN A 417 13.39 3.40 -0.37
N VAL A 418 12.16 3.56 -0.85
CA VAL A 418 11.86 4.14 -2.16
C VAL A 418 10.96 5.35 -2.00
N ASP A 419 11.30 6.46 -2.65
CA ASP A 419 10.49 7.68 -2.63
C ASP A 419 9.09 7.42 -3.22
N GLN A 420 8.08 8.10 -2.66
CA GLN A 420 6.69 8.01 -3.07
C GLN A 420 6.51 8.28 -4.57
N VAL A 421 7.23 9.27 -5.13
CA VAL A 421 7.18 9.59 -6.57
C VAL A 421 7.61 8.39 -7.41
N LEU A 422 8.68 7.70 -7.01
CA LEU A 422 9.18 6.54 -7.73
C LEU A 422 8.25 5.33 -7.57
N ARG A 423 7.64 5.18 -6.39
CA ARG A 423 6.63 4.16 -6.13
C ARG A 423 5.39 4.32 -6.99
N ILE A 424 4.86 5.55 -7.09
CA ILE A 424 3.80 5.94 -8.02
C ILE A 424 4.24 5.72 -9.48
N ALA A 425 5.50 5.98 -9.82
CA ALA A 425 6.02 5.79 -11.18
C ALA A 425 5.84 4.33 -11.67
N ILE A 426 6.10 3.36 -10.80
CA ILE A 426 6.13 1.93 -11.15
C ILE A 426 5.00 1.11 -10.52
N GLY A 427 4.05 1.72 -9.80
CA GLY A 427 2.98 1.01 -9.07
C GLY A 427 3.52 0.07 -8.00
N LEU A 428 4.41 0.56 -7.12
CA LEU A 428 5.01 -0.22 -6.03
C LEU A 428 4.37 0.16 -4.68
N GLU A 429 3.74 -0.80 -4.02
CA GLU A 429 3.24 -0.64 -2.66
C GLU A 429 4.33 -0.92 -1.61
N PRO A 430 4.25 -0.35 -0.39
CA PRO A 430 5.23 -0.67 0.64
C PRO A 430 5.14 -2.16 0.96
N GLY A 431 6.26 -2.80 1.26
CA GLY A 431 6.33 -4.24 1.50
C GLY A 431 6.30 -5.10 0.24
N GLU A 432 6.14 -4.52 -0.96
CA GLU A 432 6.32 -5.25 -2.21
C GLU A 432 7.79 -5.38 -2.61
N VAL A 433 8.10 -6.40 -3.41
CA VAL A 433 9.46 -6.60 -3.91
C VAL A 433 9.73 -5.63 -5.05
N VAL A 434 10.76 -4.80 -4.89
CA VAL A 434 11.28 -3.93 -5.94
C VAL A 434 12.47 -4.60 -6.62
N ARG A 435 12.46 -4.58 -7.96
CA ARG A 435 13.61 -4.91 -8.80
C ARG A 435 14.44 -3.66 -9.00
N TYR A 436 15.74 -3.73 -8.77
CA TYR A 436 16.64 -2.60 -8.99
C TYR A 436 17.97 -3.03 -9.61
N ARG A 437 18.50 -2.21 -10.54
CA ARG A 437 19.81 -2.42 -11.18
C ARG A 437 20.55 -1.09 -11.34
N GLY A 438 21.87 -1.11 -11.26
CA GLY A 438 22.70 0.09 -11.44
C GLY A 438 22.70 0.57 -12.90
N VAL A 439 22.61 1.89 -13.10
CA VAL A 439 22.58 2.51 -14.44
C VAL A 439 23.51 3.72 -14.53
N THR A 440 23.91 4.08 -15.75
CA THR A 440 24.70 5.26 -16.06
C THR A 440 23.80 6.37 -16.61
N LEU A 441 23.90 7.57 -16.02
CA LEU A 441 23.34 8.79 -16.60
C LEU A 441 24.48 9.69 -17.06
N ARG A 442 24.31 10.30 -18.24
CA ARG A 442 25.26 11.29 -18.74
C ARG A 442 25.09 12.61 -17.99
N ARG A 443 25.94 12.84 -16.98
CA ARG A 443 26.06 14.14 -16.28
C ARG A 443 27.40 14.80 -16.52
N SER A 444 27.41 16.14 -16.42
CA SER A 444 28.63 16.93 -16.50
C SER A 444 29.30 17.00 -15.13
N ARG A 445 30.48 16.39 -15.01
CA ARG A 445 31.27 16.34 -13.76
C ARG A 445 31.80 17.72 -13.33
N VAL A 446 31.84 18.70 -14.23
CA VAL A 446 32.35 20.05 -13.97
C VAL A 446 31.23 21.03 -13.63
N ALA A 447 30.05 20.86 -14.25
CA ALA A 447 28.95 21.80 -14.10
C ALA A 447 28.20 21.64 -12.76
N ASP A 448 28.08 20.43 -12.22
CA ASP A 448 27.32 20.19 -10.98
C ASP A 448 27.90 20.92 -9.74
N PRO A 449 29.23 20.90 -9.48
CA PRO A 449 29.82 21.68 -8.38
C PRO A 449 29.67 23.21 -8.56
N ILE A 450 29.65 23.68 -9.81
CA ILE A 450 29.65 25.11 -10.13
C ILE A 450 28.24 25.68 -10.16
N LEU A 451 27.27 24.99 -10.75
CA LEU A 451 25.92 25.50 -10.98
C LEU A 451 24.85 24.87 -10.06
N GLY A 452 25.22 23.87 -9.26
CA GLY A 452 24.28 23.09 -8.46
C GLY A 452 23.58 22.01 -9.27
N THR A 453 22.98 21.02 -8.60
CA THR A 453 22.16 19.99 -9.27
C THR A 453 20.85 20.60 -9.78
N PRO A 454 20.47 20.36 -11.05
CA PRO A 454 19.27 20.95 -11.60
C PRO A 454 18.04 20.27 -10.99
N ALA A 455 16.95 21.01 -10.83
CA ALA A 455 15.66 20.42 -10.48
C ALA A 455 15.29 19.33 -11.50
N THR A 456 14.79 18.20 -11.00
CA THR A 456 14.28 17.10 -11.83
C THR A 456 12.86 16.78 -11.43
N ILE A 457 12.02 16.52 -12.42
CA ILE A 457 10.69 15.93 -12.23
C ILE A 457 10.63 14.55 -12.87
N SER A 458 9.87 13.65 -12.27
CA SER A 458 9.45 12.39 -12.90
C SER A 458 8.11 12.63 -13.58
N ALA A 459 8.02 12.32 -14.87
CA ALA A 459 6.81 12.52 -15.66
C ALA A 459 6.35 11.23 -16.34
N ARG A 460 5.04 11.06 -16.48
CA ARG A 460 4.45 9.93 -17.21
C ARG A 460 4.26 10.26 -18.68
N VAL A 461 4.71 9.35 -19.52
CA VAL A 461 4.74 9.52 -20.96
C VAL A 461 3.42 9.14 -21.60
N HIS A 462 2.75 10.13 -22.16
CA HIS A 462 1.56 9.95 -22.99
C HIS A 462 1.88 10.30 -24.45
N LEU A 463 1.20 9.64 -25.38
CA LEU A 463 1.37 9.95 -26.80
C LEU A 463 0.73 11.29 -27.14
N SER A 464 1.47 12.09 -27.92
CA SER A 464 0.99 13.37 -28.43
C SER A 464 -0.05 13.22 -29.55
N THR A 465 -0.82 14.28 -29.78
CA THR A 465 -1.79 14.37 -30.89
C THR A 465 -1.07 14.64 -32.22
N VAL A 466 -1.70 14.27 -33.34
CA VAL A 466 -1.13 14.39 -34.70
C VAL A 466 -0.69 15.82 -35.02
N ALA A 467 -1.32 16.84 -34.43
CA ALA A 467 -1.01 18.26 -34.68
C ALA A 467 0.41 18.68 -34.24
N THR A 468 1.04 17.94 -33.32
CA THR A 468 2.42 18.17 -32.87
C THR A 468 3.38 17.03 -33.28
N ALA A 469 2.86 15.99 -33.94
CA ALA A 469 3.50 14.69 -34.13
C ALA A 469 4.68 14.64 -35.14
N GLU A 470 5.27 15.78 -35.51
CA GLU A 470 6.33 15.86 -36.52
C GLU A 470 7.44 16.86 -36.16
N ARG A 471 7.44 17.37 -34.92
CA ARG A 471 8.48 18.29 -34.42
C ARG A 471 9.12 17.66 -33.19
N ASP A 472 10.44 17.74 -33.07
CA ASP A 472 11.20 17.35 -31.85
C ASP A 472 10.85 18.28 -30.66
N VAL A 473 9.60 18.22 -30.21
CA VAL A 473 9.02 19.06 -29.15
C VAL A 473 8.23 18.19 -28.18
N VAL A 474 8.14 18.64 -26.95
CA VAL A 474 7.32 18.00 -25.91
C VAL A 474 6.37 19.01 -25.29
N LEU A 475 5.26 18.51 -24.78
CA LEU A 475 4.31 19.33 -24.06
C LEU A 475 4.32 18.96 -22.57
N LEU A 476 4.43 19.97 -21.72
CA LEU A 476 4.40 19.88 -20.26
C LEU A 476 3.30 20.77 -19.69
N ASP A 477 2.74 20.37 -18.55
CA ASP A 477 1.79 21.23 -17.84
C ASP A 477 2.49 22.49 -17.26
N PRO A 478 1.73 23.56 -16.95
CA PRO A 478 2.31 24.82 -16.49
C PRO A 478 3.13 24.69 -15.20
N LEU A 479 2.66 23.87 -14.25
CA LEU A 479 3.33 23.67 -12.98
C LEU A 479 4.66 22.93 -13.18
N SER A 480 4.70 21.93 -14.06
CA SER A 480 5.94 21.25 -14.43
C SER A 480 7.00 22.20 -15.01
N LEU A 481 6.60 23.13 -15.87
CA LEU A 481 7.52 24.15 -16.42
C LEU A 481 8.06 25.08 -15.32
N GLU A 482 7.19 25.54 -14.42
CA GLU A 482 7.56 26.41 -13.30
C GLU A 482 8.51 25.71 -12.32
N VAL A 483 8.21 24.46 -11.93
CA VAL A 483 9.07 23.64 -11.05
C VAL A 483 10.46 23.40 -11.65
N LEU A 484 10.53 23.24 -12.97
CA LEU A 484 11.79 23.08 -13.71
C LEU A 484 12.54 24.42 -13.92
N GLY A 485 11.90 25.55 -13.65
CA GLY A 485 12.46 26.89 -13.90
C GLY A 485 12.72 27.15 -15.39
N VAL A 486 11.84 26.65 -16.26
CA VAL A 486 11.91 26.81 -17.73
C VAL A 486 10.66 27.52 -18.25
N ASP A 487 10.83 28.36 -19.26
CA ASP A 487 9.71 29.01 -19.92
C ASP A 487 9.21 28.18 -21.11
N SER A 488 7.95 28.35 -21.51
CA SER A 488 7.44 27.68 -22.72
C SER A 488 8.24 28.12 -23.96
N GLY A 489 8.83 27.14 -24.65
CA GLY A 489 9.74 27.31 -25.77
C GLY A 489 11.22 27.05 -25.43
N ASP A 490 11.56 26.92 -24.14
CA ASP A 490 12.90 26.54 -23.70
C ASP A 490 13.21 25.05 -23.91
N ASN A 491 14.49 24.72 -24.03
CA ASN A 491 14.93 23.32 -24.09
C ASN A 491 14.93 22.68 -22.70
N VAL A 492 14.46 21.44 -22.67
CA VAL A 492 14.58 20.50 -21.55
C VAL A 492 15.39 19.29 -21.99
N VAL A 493 16.02 18.61 -21.03
CA VAL A 493 16.61 17.29 -21.25
C VAL A 493 15.69 16.24 -20.64
N ILE A 494 15.33 15.25 -21.46
CA ILE A 494 14.50 14.11 -21.07
C ILE A 494 15.41 12.89 -20.99
N GLU A 495 15.36 12.18 -19.88
CA GLU A 495 16.09 10.95 -19.62
C GLU A 495 15.10 9.77 -19.60
N GLY A 496 15.35 8.80 -20.47
CA GLY A 496 14.43 7.69 -20.77
C GLY A 496 14.64 6.44 -19.93
N ARG A 497 14.29 5.28 -20.52
CA ARG A 497 14.50 3.95 -19.95
C ARG A 497 15.91 3.46 -20.29
N ALA A 498 16.59 2.84 -19.33
CA ALA A 498 17.93 2.30 -19.54
C ALA A 498 17.92 1.13 -20.54
N ASP A 499 18.93 1.07 -21.39
CA ASP A 499 19.14 -0.08 -22.29
C ASP A 499 19.67 -1.32 -21.55
N ASP A 500 19.98 -2.38 -22.29
CA ASP A 500 20.51 -3.62 -21.72
C ASP A 500 21.92 -3.44 -21.11
N GLN A 501 22.68 -2.42 -21.54
CA GLN A 501 23.99 -2.07 -20.99
C GLN A 501 23.88 -1.18 -19.74
N GLY A 502 22.67 -0.73 -19.41
CA GLY A 502 22.40 0.18 -18.30
C GLY A 502 22.67 1.64 -18.65
N GLU A 503 22.82 2.00 -19.91
CA GLU A 503 22.96 3.39 -20.35
C GLU A 503 21.58 4.02 -20.53
N VAL A 504 21.37 5.19 -19.92
CA VAL A 504 20.11 5.93 -20.03
C VAL A 504 20.16 6.91 -21.21
N PRO A 505 19.27 6.76 -22.22
CA PRO A 505 19.18 7.70 -23.32
C PRO A 505 18.73 9.06 -22.80
N HIS A 506 19.31 10.13 -23.34
CA HIS A 506 18.92 11.51 -23.02
C HIS A 506 18.75 12.32 -24.30
N LEU A 507 17.71 13.13 -24.35
CA LEU A 507 17.38 13.97 -25.51
C LEU A 507 17.15 15.40 -25.05
N GLU A 508 17.76 16.36 -25.74
CA GLU A 508 17.48 17.79 -25.56
C GLU A 508 16.43 18.23 -26.58
N VAL A 509 15.27 18.68 -26.10
CA VAL A 509 14.09 19.02 -26.93
C VAL A 509 13.40 20.27 -26.40
N LYS A 510 12.65 20.98 -27.25
CA LYS A 510 11.87 22.15 -26.81
C LYS A 510 10.63 21.71 -26.04
N ALA A 511 10.41 22.31 -24.87
CA ALA A 511 9.20 22.12 -24.08
C ALA A 511 8.22 23.28 -24.33
N PHE A 512 6.96 22.95 -24.61
CA PHE A 512 5.86 23.92 -24.68
C PHE A 512 4.80 23.59 -23.63
N GLN A 513 4.03 24.60 -23.26
CA GLN A 513 2.88 24.41 -22.40
C GLN A 513 1.79 23.60 -23.12
N VAL A 514 1.24 22.58 -22.44
CA VAL A 514 0.07 21.83 -22.96
C VAL A 514 -1.15 22.76 -23.00
N PRO A 515 -1.89 22.83 -24.12
CA PRO A 515 -3.16 23.55 -24.18
C PRO A 515 -4.21 22.92 -23.24
N GLU A 516 -4.96 23.75 -22.49
CA GLU A 516 -5.92 23.26 -21.47
C GLU A 516 -6.94 22.25 -22.02
N HIS A 517 -7.46 22.47 -23.23
CA HIS A 517 -8.45 21.59 -23.85
C HIS A 517 -7.91 20.17 -24.16
N GLU A 518 -6.59 20.01 -24.36
CA GLU A 518 -5.97 18.69 -24.55
C GLU A 518 -5.90 17.90 -23.24
N LEU A 519 -5.72 18.58 -22.10
CA LEU A 519 -5.69 17.95 -20.78
C LEU A 519 -7.08 17.41 -20.40
N ASP A 520 -8.13 18.21 -20.64
CA ASP A 520 -9.51 17.83 -20.30
C ASP A 520 -10.06 16.73 -21.22
N SER A 521 -9.77 16.80 -22.52
CA SER A 521 -10.16 15.73 -23.46
C SER A 521 -9.54 14.39 -23.06
N ARG A 522 -8.30 14.41 -22.57
CA ARG A 522 -7.56 13.20 -22.17
C ARG A 522 -8.08 12.55 -20.90
N ARG A 523 -8.54 13.33 -19.92
CA ARG A 523 -9.17 12.79 -18.69
C ARG A 523 -10.32 11.82 -19.01
N HIS A 524 -11.03 12.08 -20.12
CA HIS A 524 -12.17 11.29 -20.60
C HIS A 524 -11.79 10.17 -21.59
N GLN A 525 -10.69 10.32 -22.33
CA GLN A 525 -10.25 9.34 -23.35
C GLN A 525 -9.39 8.20 -22.79
N PHE A 526 -8.60 8.47 -21.74
CA PHE A 526 -7.84 7.41 -21.07
C PHE A 526 -8.81 6.48 -20.31
N GLY A 527 -8.55 5.18 -20.34
CA GLY A 527 -9.39 4.20 -19.66
C GLY A 527 -8.82 2.79 -19.76
N GLY A 528 -8.96 2.03 -18.69
CA GLY A 528 -8.60 0.61 -18.64
C GLY A 528 -7.20 0.36 -18.10
N GLY A 529 -6.94 -0.92 -17.79
CA GLY A 529 -5.66 -1.40 -17.27
C GLY A 529 -4.61 -1.60 -18.38
N PHE A 530 -3.58 -2.39 -18.07
CA PHE A 530 -2.59 -2.79 -19.07
C PHE A 530 -3.24 -3.52 -20.25
N GLY A 531 -2.67 -3.36 -21.44
CA GLY A 531 -3.21 -3.86 -22.70
C GLY A 531 -4.25 -2.94 -23.36
N ALA A 532 -4.83 -1.98 -22.62
CA ALA A 532 -5.67 -0.96 -23.22
C ALA A 532 -4.89 -0.07 -24.21
N ARG A 533 -5.58 0.50 -25.21
CA ARG A 533 -4.97 1.40 -26.20
C ARG A 533 -4.40 2.67 -25.54
N MET A 534 -5.08 3.16 -24.51
CA MET A 534 -4.75 4.36 -23.76
C MET A 534 -4.93 4.07 -22.27
N PRO A 535 -4.01 3.30 -21.66
CA PRO A 535 -4.14 2.88 -20.26
C PRO A 535 -4.05 4.10 -19.35
N ASP A 536 -4.80 4.07 -18.25
CA ASP A 536 -4.72 5.08 -17.21
C ASP A 536 -4.04 4.53 -15.95
N ALA A 537 -3.19 5.33 -15.32
CA ALA A 537 -2.45 4.89 -14.14
C ALA A 537 -3.37 4.58 -12.94
N ALA A 538 -4.49 5.27 -12.79
CA ALA A 538 -5.42 5.00 -11.70
C ALA A 538 -6.02 3.59 -11.78
N THR A 539 -6.35 3.13 -12.99
CA THR A 539 -6.87 1.79 -13.23
C THR A 539 -5.76 0.74 -13.30
N ALA A 540 -4.64 1.05 -13.95
CA ALA A 540 -3.57 0.07 -14.17
C ALA A 540 -2.62 -0.09 -12.96
N LEU A 541 -2.34 0.99 -12.23
CA LEU A 541 -1.39 0.99 -11.11
C LEU A 541 -2.09 1.13 -9.75
N GLY A 542 -3.37 1.54 -9.72
CA GLY A 542 -4.17 1.56 -8.50
C GLY A 542 -4.03 2.82 -7.64
N HIS A 543 -3.30 3.83 -8.12
CA HIS A 543 -3.07 5.09 -7.40
C HIS A 543 -3.57 6.31 -8.17
N ALA A 544 -4.06 7.32 -7.44
CA ALA A 544 -4.15 8.68 -7.93
C ALA A 544 -3.86 9.69 -6.79
N PRO A 545 -3.50 10.95 -7.11
CA PRO A 545 -3.11 11.43 -8.44
C PRO A 545 -1.84 10.75 -8.95
N ASP A 546 -1.69 10.67 -10.27
CA ASP A 546 -0.50 10.13 -10.91
C ASP A 546 0.60 11.21 -11.09
N LEU A 547 1.75 10.81 -11.64
CA LEU A 547 2.82 11.73 -12.04
C LEU A 547 2.33 12.78 -13.04
N PRO A 548 2.99 13.96 -13.09
CA PRO A 548 2.76 14.93 -14.15
C PRO A 548 2.90 14.30 -15.54
N ALA A 549 2.01 14.69 -16.46
CA ALA A 549 2.02 14.17 -17.81
C ALA A 549 3.07 14.89 -18.67
N ILE A 550 3.81 14.13 -19.48
CA ILE A 550 4.59 14.65 -20.60
C ILE A 550 4.05 14.04 -21.90
N LEU A 551 3.75 14.91 -22.86
CA LEU A 551 3.29 14.47 -24.17
C LEU A 551 4.48 14.39 -25.11
N VAL A 552 4.70 13.22 -25.68
CA VAL A 552 5.77 12.94 -26.64
C VAL A 552 5.20 12.25 -27.87
N ASP A 553 5.79 12.50 -29.04
CA ASP A 553 5.45 11.73 -30.23
C ASP A 553 6.02 10.29 -30.16
N ALA A 554 5.61 9.45 -31.11
CA ALA A 554 6.02 8.04 -31.15
C ALA A 554 7.52 7.86 -31.43
N ALA A 555 8.13 8.71 -32.25
CA ALA A 555 9.55 8.62 -32.61
C ALA A 555 10.46 9.03 -31.44
N LEU A 556 10.08 10.07 -30.70
CA LEU A 556 10.76 10.50 -29.48
C LEU A 556 10.61 9.43 -28.38
N ARG A 557 9.42 8.83 -28.25
CA ARG A 557 9.19 7.71 -27.33
C ARG A 557 10.13 6.54 -27.63
N GLU A 558 10.33 6.19 -28.90
CA GLU A 558 11.24 5.13 -29.32
C GLU A 558 12.70 5.47 -28.97
N ARG A 559 13.15 6.68 -29.29
CA ARG A 559 14.50 7.18 -28.97
C ARG A 559 14.78 7.25 -27.46
N LEU A 560 13.74 7.38 -26.63
CA LEU A 560 13.82 7.32 -25.17
C LEU A 560 13.80 5.88 -24.62
N GLY A 561 13.76 4.85 -25.47
CA GLY A 561 13.73 3.45 -25.07
C GLY A 561 12.36 2.96 -24.57
N LEU A 562 11.28 3.68 -24.89
CA LEU A 562 9.94 3.45 -24.32
C LEU A 562 8.93 2.81 -25.29
N ALA A 563 9.35 2.39 -26.49
CA ALA A 563 8.46 1.84 -27.52
C ALA A 563 7.62 0.64 -27.03
N GLY A 564 8.23 -0.27 -26.26
CA GLY A 564 7.55 -1.45 -25.72
C GLY A 564 6.98 -1.30 -24.31
N THR A 565 7.09 -0.12 -23.69
CA THR A 565 6.67 0.09 -22.29
C THR A 565 5.27 0.71 -22.25
N GLN A 566 4.37 0.20 -21.40
CA GLN A 566 3.10 0.87 -21.10
C GLN A 566 3.27 1.74 -19.85
N LEU A 567 2.59 2.89 -19.81
CA LEU A 567 2.72 3.87 -18.72
C LEU A 567 4.18 4.27 -18.43
N GLY A 568 5.03 4.31 -19.46
CA GLY A 568 6.46 4.62 -19.32
C GLY A 568 6.71 5.94 -18.60
N THR A 569 7.79 6.01 -17.83
CA THR A 569 8.17 7.20 -17.09
C THR A 569 9.51 7.74 -17.58
N VAL A 570 9.69 9.05 -17.47
CA VAL A 570 10.93 9.75 -17.81
C VAL A 570 11.31 10.71 -16.71
N ARG A 571 12.58 11.08 -16.66
CA ARG A 571 13.03 12.23 -15.86
C ARG A 571 13.20 13.41 -16.78
N VAL A 572 12.76 14.58 -16.34
CA VAL A 572 12.87 15.83 -17.08
C VAL A 572 13.66 16.82 -16.24
N ARG A 573 14.59 17.54 -16.87
CA ARG A 573 15.40 18.59 -16.25
C ARG A 573 15.65 19.74 -17.22
N PRO A 574 15.96 20.96 -16.75
CA PRO A 574 16.33 22.07 -17.62
C PRO A 574 17.61 21.80 -18.42
N ALA A 575 17.65 22.27 -19.68
CA ALA A 575 18.86 22.27 -20.50
C ALA A 575 19.78 23.45 -20.13
N ARG A 576 20.82 23.18 -19.33
CA ARG A 576 21.75 24.20 -18.82
C ARG A 576 22.41 25.05 -19.91
N GLY A 577 22.76 24.43 -21.04
CA GLY A 577 23.45 25.13 -22.13
C GLY A 577 22.62 26.23 -22.77
N GLN A 578 21.30 26.06 -22.84
CA GLN A 578 20.40 27.13 -23.27
C GLN A 578 20.23 28.20 -22.20
N GLN A 579 20.00 27.80 -20.94
CA GLN A 579 19.81 28.78 -19.86
C GLN A 579 21.04 29.69 -19.68
N LEU A 580 22.24 29.13 -19.74
CA LEU A 580 23.48 29.90 -19.69
C LEU A 580 23.58 30.90 -20.86
N ARG A 581 23.23 30.48 -22.08
CA ARG A 581 23.23 31.37 -23.26
C ARG A 581 22.18 32.48 -23.13
N GLY A 582 21.02 32.18 -22.57
CA GLY A 582 19.97 33.16 -22.28
C GLY A 582 20.45 34.24 -21.31
N GLU A 583 20.98 33.82 -20.15
CA GLU A 583 21.51 34.74 -19.14
C GLU A 583 22.70 35.54 -19.66
N LEU A 584 23.66 34.91 -20.36
CA LEU A 584 24.79 35.62 -20.95
C LEU A 584 24.30 36.68 -21.95
N ARG A 585 23.26 36.41 -22.74
CA ARG A 585 22.69 37.39 -23.68
C ARG A 585 22.13 38.61 -22.95
N GLU A 586 21.41 38.42 -21.84
CA GLU A 586 20.88 39.52 -21.02
C GLU A 586 22.02 40.37 -20.42
N PHE A 587 23.04 39.71 -19.87
CA PHE A 587 24.15 40.39 -19.20
C PHE A 587 25.18 40.98 -20.16
N THR A 588 25.27 40.52 -21.41
CA THR A 588 26.24 41.05 -22.38
C THR A 588 26.05 42.54 -22.63
N LEU A 589 24.79 42.99 -22.74
CA LEU A 589 24.49 44.41 -22.96
C LEU A 589 24.87 45.25 -21.74
N ILE A 590 24.48 44.79 -20.53
CA ILE A 590 24.79 45.47 -19.27
C ILE A 590 26.31 45.56 -19.06
N MET A 591 27.01 44.46 -19.31
CA MET A 591 28.47 44.38 -19.22
C MET A 591 29.14 45.31 -20.24
N ALA A 592 28.66 45.36 -21.49
CA ALA A 592 29.19 46.26 -22.51
C ALA A 592 29.05 47.74 -22.10
N VAL A 593 27.88 48.14 -21.59
CA VAL A 593 27.64 49.51 -21.11
C VAL A 593 28.55 49.84 -19.91
N ALA A 594 28.68 48.92 -18.95
CA ALA A 594 29.55 49.11 -17.79
C ALA A 594 31.03 49.25 -18.19
N LEU A 595 31.51 48.42 -19.13
CA LEU A 595 32.88 48.47 -19.63
C LEU A 595 33.18 49.77 -20.38
N ILE A 596 32.26 50.23 -21.23
CA ILE A 596 32.39 51.53 -21.91
C ILE A 596 32.49 52.66 -20.89
N GLY A 597 31.66 52.63 -19.83
CA GLY A 597 31.72 53.62 -18.75
C GLY A 597 33.07 53.64 -18.02
N VAL A 598 33.64 52.47 -17.70
CA VAL A 598 34.96 52.38 -17.05
C VAL A 598 36.06 52.95 -17.94
N ILE A 599 36.05 52.59 -19.23
CA ILE A 599 37.08 53.03 -20.19
C ILE A 599 36.96 54.53 -20.48
N ALA A 600 35.74 55.08 -20.54
CA ALA A 600 35.51 56.49 -20.87
C ALA A 600 35.82 57.46 -19.73
N VAL A 601 35.76 57.01 -18.46
CA VAL A 601 35.86 57.90 -17.29
C VAL A 601 37.23 57.84 -16.62
N VAL A 602 37.96 56.72 -16.72
CA VAL A 602 39.18 56.49 -15.95
C VAL A 602 40.42 56.61 -16.84
N GLU A 603 41.29 57.56 -16.55
CA GLU A 603 42.50 57.82 -17.35
C GLU A 603 43.70 56.94 -16.98
N GLN A 604 43.74 56.37 -15.76
CA GLN A 604 44.87 55.57 -15.29
C GLN A 604 44.80 54.11 -15.81
N PRO A 605 45.79 53.62 -16.60
CA PRO A 605 45.70 52.31 -17.25
C PRO A 605 45.59 51.13 -16.28
N LEU A 606 46.34 51.17 -15.17
CA LEU A 606 46.29 50.13 -14.14
C LEU A 606 44.89 50.04 -13.51
N VAL A 607 44.27 51.19 -13.25
CA VAL A 607 42.93 51.27 -12.66
C VAL A 607 41.87 50.78 -13.64
N VAL A 608 41.99 51.10 -14.93
CA VAL A 608 41.12 50.57 -15.98
C VAL A 608 41.18 49.04 -16.05
N ILE A 609 42.38 48.44 -15.99
CA ILE A 609 42.56 46.98 -16.01
C ILE A 609 41.89 46.34 -14.79
N VAL A 610 42.14 46.88 -13.60
CA VAL A 610 41.57 46.34 -12.35
C VAL A 610 40.04 46.46 -12.33
N LEU A 611 39.49 47.61 -12.72
CA LEU A 611 38.04 47.82 -12.77
C LEU A 611 37.37 46.97 -13.84
N THR A 612 37.99 46.83 -15.02
CA THR A 612 37.51 45.94 -16.08
C THR A 612 37.46 44.50 -15.61
N ALA A 613 38.53 44.01 -14.97
CA ALA A 613 38.57 42.68 -14.39
C ALA A 613 37.49 42.50 -13.31
N ALA A 614 37.30 43.49 -12.44
CA ALA A 614 36.27 43.47 -11.40
C ALA A 614 34.85 43.41 -11.99
N VAL A 615 34.56 44.17 -13.04
CA VAL A 615 33.26 44.16 -13.74
C VAL A 615 33.01 42.80 -14.39
N VAL A 616 34.01 42.25 -15.10
CA VAL A 616 33.89 40.92 -15.73
C VAL A 616 33.68 39.81 -14.69
N VAL A 617 34.49 39.78 -13.64
CA VAL A 617 34.38 38.79 -12.56
C VAL A 617 33.05 38.95 -11.80
N GLY A 618 32.67 40.16 -11.45
CA GLY A 618 31.40 40.45 -10.78
C GLY A 618 30.19 40.02 -11.61
N SER A 619 30.21 40.29 -12.92
CA SER A 619 29.16 39.88 -13.85
C SER A 619 29.09 38.37 -13.97
N ALA A 620 30.23 37.69 -14.10
CA ALA A 620 30.29 36.23 -14.14
C ALA A 620 29.77 35.59 -12.83
N LEU A 621 30.12 36.14 -11.67
CA LEU A 621 29.61 35.69 -10.38
C LEU A 621 28.10 35.89 -10.26
N LEU A 622 27.58 37.01 -10.76
CA LEU A 622 26.15 37.30 -10.77
C LEU A 622 25.37 36.34 -11.68
N VAL A 623 25.89 36.05 -12.88
CA VAL A 623 25.32 35.04 -13.79
C VAL A 623 25.30 33.67 -13.13
N VAL A 624 26.40 33.25 -12.50
CA VAL A 624 26.47 31.97 -11.78
C VAL A 624 25.49 31.94 -10.61
N ALA A 625 25.36 33.03 -9.85
CA ALA A 625 24.42 33.12 -8.73
C ALA A 625 22.95 33.04 -9.20
N ARG A 626 22.61 33.74 -10.28
CA ARG A 626 21.25 33.73 -10.86
C ARG A 626 20.92 32.38 -11.48
N LEU A 627 21.86 31.75 -12.20
CA LEU A 627 21.70 30.38 -12.70
C LEU A 627 21.55 29.37 -11.56
N ARG A 628 22.34 29.49 -10.48
CA ARG A 628 22.19 28.65 -9.29
C ARG A 628 20.81 28.84 -8.64
N HIS A 629 20.30 30.07 -8.61
CA HIS A 629 18.97 30.35 -8.08
C HIS A 629 17.85 29.80 -8.97
N ARG A 630 18.01 29.88 -10.31
CA ARG A 630 16.99 29.43 -11.27
C ARG A 630 16.97 27.90 -11.43
N LEU A 631 18.14 27.26 -11.46
CA LEU A 631 18.29 25.82 -11.61
C LEU A 631 18.16 25.05 -10.29
N GLY A 632 18.46 25.72 -9.17
CA GLY A 632 18.50 25.11 -7.86
C GLY A 632 17.16 25.19 -7.13
N TYR A 633 16.69 24.06 -6.65
CA TYR A 633 15.57 23.98 -5.72
C TYR A 633 16.04 24.33 -4.30
N LYS A 634 15.46 25.35 -3.66
CA LYS A 634 15.65 25.63 -2.22
C LYS A 634 14.31 25.73 -1.51
N LEU A 635 13.90 24.63 -0.87
CA LEU A 635 13.08 24.74 0.33
C LEU A 635 14.01 25.11 1.48
N THR A 636 14.05 26.40 1.84
CA THR A 636 14.73 26.82 3.07
C THR A 636 13.77 26.55 4.22
N VAL A 637 13.75 25.33 4.73
CA VAL A 637 13.01 25.02 5.97
C VAL A 637 13.80 25.66 7.11
N ARG A 638 13.38 26.85 7.55
CA ARG A 638 13.77 27.37 8.87
C ARG A 638 13.17 26.42 9.89
N SER A 639 13.97 25.52 10.44
CA SER A 639 13.58 24.80 11.64
C SER A 639 13.28 25.87 12.70
N ARG A 640 12.01 25.97 13.11
CA ARG A 640 11.72 26.59 14.39
C ARG A 640 12.33 25.65 15.42
N SER A 641 13.49 26.01 15.96
CA SER A 641 13.98 25.45 17.19
C SER A 641 12.82 25.49 18.19
N ARG A 642 12.52 24.33 18.78
CA ARG A 642 11.66 24.23 19.95
C ARG A 642 12.36 24.96 21.10
N ASP A 643 12.20 26.27 21.18
CA ASP A 643 12.24 26.98 22.44
C ASP A 643 10.82 26.99 22.98
N THR A 644 10.50 25.98 23.79
CA THR A 644 9.44 26.11 24.81
C THR A 644 10.15 25.99 26.15
N PRO A 645 10.19 27.05 26.97
CA PRO A 645 10.68 26.96 28.33
C PRO A 645 9.59 26.36 29.22
N ARG A 646 9.98 25.27 29.91
CA ARG A 646 9.38 24.60 31.09
C ARG A 646 7.89 24.27 31.08
#